data_AF-A0A2E5X6N8-F1
#
_entry.id   AF-A0A2E5X6N8-F1
#
_cell.length_a   1.000
_cell.length_b   1.000
_cell.length_c   1.000
_cell.angle_alpha   90.00
_cell.angle_beta   90.00
_cell.angle_gamma   90.00
#
_symmetry.space_group_name_H-M   'P 1'
#
loop_
_entity.id
_entity.type
_entity.pdbx_description
1 polymer ?
#
loop_
_entity_poly.entity_id
_entity_poly.type
_entity_poly.pdbx_seq_one_letter_code
_entity_poly.pdbx_strand_id
1 'polypeptide(L)'
;MAAQDESAPVVDLPLKLGREALEAGDLPAARRHLSEAVRRQPGDSDLIALMLRACAGDDDALGLWTLDWMRAAADERGHAQAGVALKERLSGGGRAAGELARARVAAVEELARFAGGRRKSGKRSPEELLVAQWAERLALDLCEGVPALERSFGANLTPVLWGGPRPHVPVIKALTRLMDSALANRRTELALRAARCLRGLAVQADFKDLKGPKPTGLGKLRAEAGQALARARRQVAENVERAGGAWTLEELEWMDEDEAEAFTRAHDSFANPGVALSPREWYRVETDCGHGTLLGVAGTVEFHHARLAGWYGSDPFVDRPGLVRIVPESHGLEAEGAPFFWAGGFQGGATTTLRFSCGTIEGLGHGLTHELTHRFDGTLFPGQPAWLTEGKAVWTGAAFGHSSADRFVAQHVSFGTIEGVFVDGYGGEAKLRKLVDGSLEEYRDNYSAGYALYVYLNTWLGEDGLLPFKERLGEFMENCRRRKGDPGAFFDEHFCDGRAGRPQDFSAFATGFAEFVQGFYWKTPAPWTSRYTQDVGSRGSGWVYDEPTWSWARARAEPFFGQDQAHLAGDVLVKGGKLREAVQALVWGLEMDGRHPVGESALASVLVSLGEEDGAWAAEQRRTFPAPLIDGGGLASRPAPFRRGLRATSHLLALYGELVAGEVTAGRPLTARALAADGDRLARWLGLPETLVVGLGPPATGCTELHPFDRQARRLVTANAGRRDGEAFVEDELSGYDERRVAGLWYADEHGQLHVGRRRPRQDTGDRDRAAHQVCAFVRCTDWVLPGAWSLKARVHFTTSYASGAVIIGYTRRDRNVRFGFNAGDFMYAIGESEEEPEFASMGWSLGGLFEREGALPGSRVGGGVEFAAPRSGFDLELLVDGPTVHAFINGERVGTYTAPDGAALEGYLGFATGTGAVRLQDATLQRLDRSRLAPRPLGSGKPGQEVDQSGATGAAHRDGWKGGPRIPPGLVLGAPAAVPFEQFRGRPVDGVPTATNGRLLLWIPAPAPEAEAGELSVSQLLDKARGKARRLGQALYRADVIQGLCLALPGDVGQVARADLARELSAELEREVLVLAHGASPRIPGLLLDDVGDQYRSWLMFLDAGGVARVVRPFYGMSQLDESFDHWLRVFRDHGRPRRELPALPSHGAPGAELDDGGGDE
;
A
#
# COMPACT_ATOMS: atom_id res chain seq x y z
N MET A 1 -32.71 27.99 -25.38
CA MET A 1 -32.19 27.07 -24.36
C MET A 1 -33.31 26.10 -24.01
N ALA A 2 -33.41 25.00 -24.76
CA ALA A 2 -34.39 23.96 -24.49
C ALA A 2 -33.78 23.00 -23.48
N ALA A 3 -34.46 22.82 -22.34
CA ALA A 3 -34.26 21.68 -21.47
C ALA A 3 -34.53 20.42 -22.31
N GLN A 4 -33.46 19.70 -22.66
CA GLN A 4 -33.60 18.36 -23.22
C GLN A 4 -33.91 17.41 -22.07
N ASP A 5 -35.15 16.95 -22.09
CA ASP A 5 -35.73 15.86 -21.34
C ASP A 5 -34.74 14.67 -21.21
N GLU A 6 -34.19 14.45 -20.01
CA GLU A 6 -33.25 13.36 -19.64
C GLU A 6 -33.95 11.99 -19.47
N SER A 7 -35.09 11.75 -20.12
CA SER A 7 -35.99 10.62 -19.81
C SER A 7 -35.94 9.41 -20.77
N ALA A 8 -35.00 9.34 -21.72
CA ALA A 8 -34.80 8.14 -22.52
C ALA A 8 -33.79 7.17 -21.86
N PRO A 9 -34.05 5.85 -21.79
CA PRO A 9 -33.09 4.87 -21.29
C PRO A 9 -31.73 5.06 -21.97
N VAL A 10 -30.66 5.02 -21.19
CA VAL A 10 -29.29 5.44 -21.57
C VAL A 10 -28.78 4.74 -22.85
N VAL A 11 -29.33 3.61 -23.30
CA VAL A 11 -28.88 2.87 -24.49
C VAL A 11 -29.78 3.10 -25.73
N ASP A 12 -31.01 3.58 -25.55
CA ASP A 12 -32.05 3.52 -26.58
C ASP A 12 -31.77 4.40 -27.80
N LEU A 13 -31.26 5.62 -27.58
CA LEU A 13 -30.98 6.53 -28.69
C LEU A 13 -29.80 6.05 -29.55
N PRO A 14 -28.61 5.70 -28.99
CA PRO A 14 -27.54 5.09 -29.78
C PRO A 14 -27.97 3.79 -30.47
N LEU A 15 -28.72 2.92 -29.80
CA LEU A 15 -29.20 1.68 -30.38
C LEU A 15 -30.16 1.93 -31.57
N LYS A 16 -31.13 2.83 -31.39
CA LYS A 16 -32.10 3.21 -32.43
C LYS A 16 -31.39 3.78 -33.66
N LEU A 17 -30.53 4.78 -33.46
CA LEU A 17 -29.76 5.39 -34.55
C LEU A 17 -28.84 4.38 -35.24
N GLY A 18 -28.24 3.45 -34.48
CA GLY A 18 -27.43 2.37 -35.02
C GLY A 18 -28.22 1.40 -35.91
N ARG A 19 -29.45 1.06 -35.52
CA ARG A 19 -30.37 0.22 -36.33
C ARG A 19 -30.83 0.93 -37.60
N GLU A 20 -31.26 2.19 -37.48
CA GLU A 20 -31.68 3.02 -38.61
C GLU A 20 -30.54 3.17 -39.63
N ALA A 21 -29.30 3.41 -39.17
CA ALA A 21 -28.13 3.47 -40.03
C ALA A 21 -27.79 2.11 -40.68
N LEU A 22 -27.93 0.99 -39.95
CA LEU A 22 -27.76 -0.36 -40.53
C LEU A 22 -28.79 -0.64 -41.63
N GLU A 23 -30.04 -0.25 -41.43
CA GLU A 23 -31.13 -0.41 -42.41
C GLU A 23 -30.93 0.48 -43.64
N ALA A 24 -30.43 1.70 -43.44
CA ALA A 24 -30.05 2.62 -44.51
C ALA A 24 -28.76 2.22 -45.25
N GLY A 25 -28.02 1.23 -44.77
CA GLY A 25 -26.72 0.81 -45.32
C GLY A 25 -25.55 1.75 -44.99
N ASP A 26 -25.75 2.74 -44.11
CA ASP A 26 -24.69 3.64 -43.63
C ASP A 26 -23.88 2.95 -42.52
N LEU A 27 -22.96 2.08 -42.94
CA LEU A 27 -22.11 1.32 -42.02
C LEU A 27 -21.23 2.22 -41.13
N PRO A 28 -20.61 3.33 -41.60
CA PRO A 28 -19.89 4.26 -40.73
C PRO A 28 -20.73 4.85 -39.60
N ALA A 29 -21.94 5.33 -39.89
CA ALA A 29 -22.83 5.85 -38.86
C ALA A 29 -23.30 4.74 -37.91
N ALA A 30 -23.67 3.58 -38.45
CA ALA A 30 -24.05 2.41 -37.67
C ALA A 30 -22.95 2.02 -36.67
N ARG A 31 -21.69 1.92 -37.11
CA ARG A 31 -20.56 1.58 -36.24
C ARG A 31 -20.38 2.56 -35.10
N ARG A 32 -20.49 3.87 -35.37
CA ARG A 32 -20.36 4.90 -34.33
C ARG A 32 -21.44 4.76 -33.26
N HIS A 33 -22.69 4.69 -33.69
CA HIS A 33 -23.84 4.59 -32.77
C HIS A 33 -23.89 3.27 -32.00
N LEU A 34 -23.59 2.15 -32.68
CA LEU A 34 -23.53 0.84 -32.02
C LEU A 34 -22.33 0.71 -31.10
N SER A 35 -21.20 1.37 -31.37
CA SER A 35 -20.03 1.35 -30.48
C SER A 35 -20.37 2.04 -29.17
N GLU A 36 -21.10 3.15 -29.26
CA GLU A 36 -21.63 3.85 -28.11
C GLU A 36 -22.67 3.01 -27.35
N ALA A 37 -23.55 2.29 -28.07
CA ALA A 37 -24.50 1.36 -27.44
C ALA A 37 -23.79 0.23 -26.67
N VAL A 38 -22.79 -0.43 -27.30
CA VAL A 38 -21.96 -1.47 -26.66
C VAL A 38 -21.18 -0.90 -25.48
N ARG A 39 -20.65 0.33 -25.57
CA ARG A 39 -19.97 0.99 -24.44
C ARG A 39 -20.89 1.16 -23.23
N ARG A 40 -22.17 1.49 -23.47
CA ARG A 40 -23.17 1.73 -22.43
C ARG A 40 -23.75 0.43 -21.84
N GLN A 41 -23.82 -0.63 -22.64
CA GLN A 41 -24.28 -1.95 -22.22
C GLN A 41 -23.31 -3.05 -22.71
N PRO A 42 -22.12 -3.13 -22.10
CA PRO A 42 -21.10 -4.07 -22.54
C PRO A 42 -21.47 -5.51 -22.24
N GLY A 43 -21.05 -6.42 -23.10
CA GLY A 43 -21.35 -7.86 -22.97
C GLY A 43 -22.77 -8.26 -23.36
N ASP A 44 -23.59 -7.35 -23.89
CA ASP A 44 -24.89 -7.69 -24.48
C ASP A 44 -24.69 -8.38 -25.84
N SER A 45 -25.09 -9.65 -25.93
CA SER A 45 -24.89 -10.47 -27.13
C SER A 45 -25.63 -9.94 -28.36
N ASP A 46 -26.77 -9.27 -28.18
CA ASP A 46 -27.58 -8.75 -29.28
C ASP A 46 -26.96 -7.45 -29.84
N LEU A 47 -26.45 -6.58 -28.96
CA LEU A 47 -25.70 -5.39 -29.37
C LEU A 47 -24.41 -5.77 -30.11
N ILE A 48 -23.69 -6.77 -29.60
CA ILE A 48 -22.49 -7.29 -30.26
C ILE A 48 -22.84 -7.91 -31.62
N ALA A 49 -23.97 -8.62 -31.74
CA ALA A 49 -24.44 -9.15 -33.02
C ALA A 49 -24.78 -8.04 -34.03
N LEU A 50 -25.34 -6.91 -33.59
CA LEU A 50 -25.53 -5.72 -34.44
C LEU A 50 -24.20 -5.09 -34.84
N MET A 51 -23.21 -5.06 -33.94
CA MET A 51 -21.87 -4.57 -34.25
C MET A 51 -21.17 -5.44 -35.31
N LEU A 52 -21.27 -6.77 -35.21
CA LEU A 52 -20.84 -7.71 -36.25
C LEU A 52 -21.49 -7.41 -37.60
N ARG A 53 -22.72 -6.89 -37.60
CA ARG A 53 -23.38 -6.44 -38.83
C ARG A 53 -22.74 -5.18 -39.41
N ALA A 54 -22.37 -4.22 -38.56
CA ALA A 54 -21.82 -2.92 -38.93
C ALA A 54 -20.32 -2.96 -39.34
N CYS A 55 -19.57 -3.96 -38.88
CA CYS A 55 -18.15 -4.17 -39.23
C CYS A 55 -17.92 -4.97 -40.51
N ALA A 56 -18.92 -5.05 -41.42
CA ALA A 56 -18.73 -5.70 -42.71
C ALA A 56 -17.58 -5.06 -43.50
N GLY A 57 -16.62 -5.88 -43.96
CA GLY A 57 -15.47 -5.44 -44.76
C GLY A 57 -14.15 -5.26 -43.99
N ASP A 58 -14.12 -5.53 -42.68
CA ASP A 58 -12.89 -5.59 -41.87
C ASP A 58 -12.81 -6.96 -41.17
N ASP A 59 -12.02 -7.86 -41.75
CA ASP A 59 -11.94 -9.25 -41.32
C ASP A 59 -11.40 -9.39 -39.88
N ASP A 60 -10.49 -8.51 -39.47
CA ASP A 60 -9.93 -8.50 -38.11
C ASP A 60 -10.96 -8.05 -37.08
N ALA A 61 -11.71 -6.97 -37.38
CA ALA A 61 -12.78 -6.53 -36.51
C ALA A 61 -13.87 -7.61 -36.40
N LEU A 62 -14.22 -8.26 -37.50
CA LEU A 62 -15.18 -9.39 -37.49
C LEU A 62 -14.67 -10.55 -36.63
N GLY A 63 -13.39 -10.91 -36.72
CA GLY A 63 -12.78 -11.95 -35.89
C GLY A 63 -12.87 -11.63 -34.39
N LEU A 64 -12.46 -10.42 -34.01
CA LEU A 64 -12.47 -9.99 -32.61
C LEU A 64 -13.89 -9.85 -32.04
N TRP A 65 -14.82 -9.24 -32.77
CA TRP A 65 -16.23 -9.15 -32.35
C TRP A 65 -16.89 -10.54 -32.29
N THR A 66 -16.45 -11.52 -33.10
CA THR A 66 -16.94 -12.91 -33.03
C THR A 66 -16.51 -13.58 -31.72
N LEU A 67 -15.26 -13.36 -31.30
CA LEU A 67 -14.75 -13.87 -30.02
C LEU A 67 -15.51 -13.26 -28.84
N ASP A 68 -15.78 -11.95 -28.87
CA ASP A 68 -16.55 -11.26 -27.83
C ASP A 68 -18.01 -11.70 -27.82
N TRP A 69 -18.63 -11.87 -29.00
CA TRP A 69 -20.00 -12.37 -29.11
C TRP A 69 -20.12 -13.77 -28.49
N MET A 70 -19.18 -14.67 -28.80
CA MET A 70 -19.19 -16.02 -28.23
C MET A 70 -19.03 -15.98 -26.71
N ARG A 71 -18.21 -15.09 -26.15
CA ARG A 71 -18.08 -14.91 -24.68
C ARG A 71 -19.38 -14.43 -24.04
N ALA A 72 -20.08 -13.51 -24.70
CA ALA A 72 -21.35 -12.95 -24.23
C ALA A 72 -22.53 -13.93 -24.35
N ALA A 73 -22.60 -14.66 -25.48
CA ALA A 73 -23.76 -15.47 -25.86
C ALA A 73 -23.67 -16.95 -25.44
N ALA A 74 -22.48 -17.46 -25.11
CA ALA A 74 -22.32 -18.85 -24.73
C ALA A 74 -22.96 -19.17 -23.37
N ASP A 75 -23.61 -20.32 -23.29
CA ASP A 75 -24.11 -20.92 -22.06
C ASP A 75 -22.98 -21.51 -21.19
N GLU A 76 -23.34 -22.09 -20.05
CA GLU A 76 -22.39 -22.74 -19.13
C GLU A 76 -21.68 -23.96 -19.71
N ARG A 77 -22.06 -24.41 -20.91
CA ARG A 77 -21.44 -25.51 -21.66
C ARG A 77 -20.61 -25.01 -22.85
N GLY A 78 -20.52 -23.70 -23.06
CA GLY A 78 -19.78 -23.11 -24.18
C GLY A 78 -20.56 -23.15 -25.51
N HIS A 79 -21.89 -23.27 -25.48
CA HIS A 79 -22.73 -23.23 -26.68
C HIS A 79 -23.47 -21.90 -26.79
N ALA A 80 -23.45 -21.30 -27.98
CA ALA A 80 -24.25 -20.12 -28.30
C ALA A 80 -25.21 -20.42 -29.45
N GLN A 81 -26.42 -19.89 -29.39
CA GLN A 81 -27.38 -19.95 -30.50
C GLN A 81 -27.41 -18.62 -31.25
N ALA A 82 -26.88 -18.62 -32.47
CA ALA A 82 -27.00 -17.47 -33.38
C ALA A 82 -28.33 -17.51 -34.14
N GLY A 83 -28.94 -16.33 -34.32
CA GLY A 83 -30.04 -16.16 -35.29
C GLY A 83 -29.61 -16.43 -36.73
N VAL A 84 -30.55 -16.68 -37.63
CA VAL A 84 -30.29 -17.08 -39.04
C VAL A 84 -29.35 -16.10 -39.75
N ALA A 85 -29.63 -14.80 -39.64
CA ALA A 85 -28.83 -13.74 -40.28
C ALA A 85 -27.39 -13.64 -39.73
N LEU A 86 -27.16 -14.04 -38.47
CA LEU A 86 -25.82 -14.04 -37.87
C LEU A 86 -25.05 -15.32 -38.22
N LYS A 87 -25.73 -16.47 -38.34
CA LYS A 87 -25.11 -17.75 -38.74
C LYS A 87 -24.39 -17.68 -40.08
N GLU A 88 -24.97 -16.98 -41.07
CA GLU A 88 -24.36 -16.80 -42.39
C GLU A 88 -23.04 -16.01 -42.31
N ARG A 89 -22.98 -15.00 -41.43
CA ARG A 89 -21.78 -14.16 -41.21
C ARG A 89 -20.71 -14.79 -40.34
N LEU A 90 -21.09 -15.72 -39.46
CA LEU A 90 -20.16 -16.47 -38.62
C LEU A 90 -19.45 -17.62 -39.36
N SER A 91 -19.63 -17.76 -40.67
CA SER A 91 -19.06 -18.87 -41.45
C SER A 91 -17.52 -18.89 -41.35
N GLY A 92 -16.95 -20.05 -41.02
CA GLY A 92 -15.52 -20.23 -40.72
C GLY A 92 -15.12 -19.86 -39.28
N GLY A 93 -15.20 -18.57 -38.91
CA GLY A 93 -14.72 -18.04 -37.62
C GLY A 93 -15.57 -18.43 -36.39
N GLY A 94 -16.88 -18.61 -36.55
CA GLY A 94 -17.78 -18.98 -35.46
C GLY A 94 -17.54 -20.39 -34.91
N ARG A 95 -17.02 -21.31 -35.73
CA ARG A 95 -16.65 -22.67 -35.29
C ARG A 95 -15.46 -22.64 -34.34
N ALA A 96 -14.39 -21.93 -34.73
CA ALA A 96 -13.19 -21.74 -33.92
C ALA A 96 -13.49 -21.06 -32.58
N ALA A 97 -14.28 -19.97 -32.61
CA ALA A 97 -14.72 -19.29 -31.39
C ALA A 97 -15.53 -20.23 -30.46
N GLY A 98 -16.38 -21.09 -31.02
CA GLY A 98 -17.16 -22.06 -30.25
C GLY A 98 -16.32 -23.19 -29.67
N GLU A 99 -15.30 -23.67 -30.40
CA GLU A 99 -14.33 -24.64 -29.88
C GLU A 99 -13.53 -24.04 -28.71
N LEU A 100 -13.11 -22.78 -28.83
CA LEU A 100 -12.43 -22.04 -27.75
C LEU A 100 -13.31 -21.87 -26.52
N ALA A 101 -14.60 -21.55 -26.70
CA ALA A 101 -15.55 -21.41 -25.60
C ALA A 101 -15.75 -22.72 -24.83
N ARG A 102 -15.91 -23.85 -25.53
CA ARG A 102 -16.02 -25.18 -24.90
C ARG A 102 -14.74 -25.59 -24.17
N ALA A 103 -13.58 -25.36 -24.77
CA ALA A 103 -12.28 -25.64 -24.15
C ALA A 103 -12.09 -24.81 -22.87
N ARG A 104 -12.55 -23.55 -22.87
CA ARG A 104 -12.54 -22.68 -21.70
C ARG A 104 -13.44 -23.21 -20.57
N VAL A 105 -14.68 -23.61 -20.88
CA VAL A 105 -15.58 -24.22 -19.89
C VAL A 105 -14.94 -25.45 -19.26
N ALA A 106 -14.41 -26.37 -20.08
CA ALA A 106 -13.76 -27.59 -19.60
C ALA A 106 -12.55 -27.29 -18.70
N ALA A 107 -11.76 -26.26 -19.02
CA ALA A 107 -10.65 -25.81 -18.18
C ALA A 107 -11.13 -25.23 -16.84
N VAL A 108 -12.19 -24.42 -16.81
CA VAL A 108 -12.77 -23.88 -15.57
C VAL A 108 -13.31 -25.00 -14.68
N GLU A 109 -14.03 -25.97 -15.24
CA GLU A 109 -14.54 -27.14 -14.51
C GLU A 109 -13.41 -28.02 -13.94
N GLU A 110 -12.32 -28.20 -14.71
CA GLU A 110 -11.13 -28.92 -14.26
C GLU A 110 -10.47 -28.19 -13.08
N LEU A 111 -10.25 -26.88 -13.21
CA LEU A 111 -9.61 -26.06 -12.17
C LEU A 111 -10.46 -25.95 -10.90
N ALA A 112 -11.77 -25.77 -11.02
CA ALA A 112 -12.68 -25.71 -9.86
C ALA A 112 -12.69 -27.04 -9.09
N ARG A 113 -12.71 -28.18 -9.79
CA ARG A 113 -12.61 -29.50 -9.16
C ARG A 113 -11.24 -29.72 -8.52
N PHE A 114 -10.17 -29.34 -9.22
CA PHE A 114 -8.80 -29.45 -8.74
C PHE A 114 -8.61 -28.63 -7.45
N ALA A 115 -9.02 -27.36 -7.46
CA ALA A 115 -9.03 -26.48 -6.29
C ALA A 115 -9.81 -27.08 -5.11
N GLY A 116 -11.04 -27.58 -5.37
CA GLY A 116 -11.86 -28.21 -4.34
C GLY A 116 -11.21 -29.45 -3.72
N GLY A 117 -10.47 -30.24 -4.51
CA GLY A 117 -9.67 -31.38 -4.03
C GLY A 117 -8.52 -30.92 -3.13
N ARG A 118 -7.72 -29.96 -3.61
CA ARG A 118 -6.56 -29.40 -2.91
C ARG A 118 -6.96 -28.72 -1.60
N ARG A 119 -8.06 -27.95 -1.58
CA ARG A 119 -8.62 -27.34 -0.36
C ARG A 119 -8.99 -28.38 0.71
N LYS A 120 -9.55 -29.53 0.31
CA LYS A 120 -9.87 -30.61 1.25
C LYS A 120 -8.61 -31.19 1.88
N SER A 121 -7.55 -31.40 1.09
CA SER A 121 -6.22 -31.81 1.57
C SER A 121 -5.58 -30.75 2.47
N GLY A 122 -5.83 -29.46 2.17
CA GLY A 122 -5.40 -28.28 2.92
C GLY A 122 -5.66 -28.33 4.43
N LYS A 123 -6.69 -29.05 4.87
CA LYS A 123 -7.01 -29.23 6.30
C LYS A 123 -5.94 -30.01 7.07
N ARG A 124 -5.14 -30.83 6.38
CA ARG A 124 -4.04 -31.63 6.95
C ARG A 124 -2.67 -31.15 6.47
N SER A 125 -2.63 -30.53 5.29
CA SER A 125 -1.44 -30.14 4.54
C SER A 125 -1.59 -28.69 4.07
N PRO A 126 -1.22 -27.68 4.88
CA PRO A 126 -1.49 -26.26 4.60
C PRO A 126 -0.93 -25.77 3.26
N GLU A 127 0.16 -26.36 2.77
CA GLU A 127 0.77 -26.11 1.47
C GLU A 127 -0.21 -26.31 0.29
N GLU A 128 -1.16 -27.24 0.43
CA GLU A 128 -2.19 -27.52 -0.57
C GLU A 128 -3.19 -26.37 -0.74
N LEU A 129 -3.31 -25.49 0.26
CA LEU A 129 -4.15 -24.30 0.18
C LEU A 129 -3.60 -23.27 -0.81
N LEU A 130 -2.27 -23.22 -0.98
CA LEU A 130 -1.62 -22.34 -1.97
C LEU A 130 -1.93 -22.79 -3.39
N VAL A 131 -1.88 -24.10 -3.63
CA VAL A 131 -2.23 -24.73 -4.92
C VAL A 131 -3.72 -24.55 -5.22
N ALA A 132 -4.57 -24.72 -4.20
CA ALA A 132 -6.00 -24.45 -4.32
C ALA A 132 -6.26 -22.99 -4.71
N GLN A 133 -5.66 -22.04 -3.99
CA GLN A 133 -5.80 -20.62 -4.27
C GLN A 133 -5.31 -20.26 -5.68
N TRP A 134 -4.15 -20.79 -6.11
CA TRP A 134 -3.65 -20.61 -7.48
C TRP A 134 -4.69 -21.07 -8.52
N ALA A 135 -5.25 -22.26 -8.34
CA ALA A 135 -6.22 -22.83 -9.28
C ALA A 135 -7.53 -22.03 -9.33
N GLU A 136 -8.00 -21.52 -8.18
CA GLU A 136 -9.18 -20.66 -8.12
C GLU A 136 -8.95 -19.32 -8.80
N ARG A 137 -7.78 -18.71 -8.61
CA ARG A 137 -7.42 -17.45 -9.27
C ARG A 137 -7.33 -17.62 -10.78
N LEU A 138 -6.73 -18.71 -11.27
CA LEU A 138 -6.73 -19.02 -12.70
C LEU A 138 -8.15 -19.29 -13.23
N ALA A 139 -8.99 -20.02 -12.49
CA ALA A 139 -10.37 -20.25 -12.87
C ALA A 139 -11.17 -18.92 -12.95
N LEU A 140 -10.96 -18.01 -12.00
CA LEU A 140 -11.55 -16.66 -12.02
C LEU A 140 -11.08 -15.85 -13.24
N ASP A 141 -9.79 -15.90 -13.60
CA ASP A 141 -9.23 -15.21 -14.78
C ASP A 141 -9.86 -15.72 -16.10
N LEU A 142 -10.19 -17.01 -16.16
CA LEU A 142 -10.85 -17.64 -17.30
C LEU A 142 -12.36 -17.35 -17.34
N CYS A 143 -13.00 -17.20 -16.18
CA CYS A 143 -14.40 -16.79 -16.07
C CYS A 143 -14.62 -15.32 -16.46
N GLU A 144 -13.63 -14.45 -16.24
CA GLU A 144 -13.78 -13.01 -16.38
C GLU A 144 -14.27 -12.59 -17.78
N GLY A 145 -15.38 -11.85 -17.81
CA GLY A 145 -16.03 -11.39 -19.03
C GLY A 145 -16.84 -12.47 -19.75
N VAL A 146 -17.16 -13.58 -19.09
CA VAL A 146 -18.02 -14.66 -19.59
C VAL A 146 -19.21 -14.83 -18.63
N PRO A 147 -20.35 -14.15 -18.87
CA PRO A 147 -21.45 -14.08 -17.90
C PRO A 147 -21.99 -15.44 -17.42
N ALA A 148 -22.04 -16.45 -18.30
CA ALA A 148 -22.50 -17.78 -17.92
C ALA A 148 -21.55 -18.49 -16.94
N LEU A 149 -20.23 -18.31 -17.09
CA LEU A 149 -19.23 -18.89 -16.18
C LEU A 149 -19.15 -18.11 -14.86
N GLU A 150 -19.23 -16.77 -14.91
CA GLU A 150 -19.29 -15.93 -13.72
C GLU A 150 -20.51 -16.26 -12.84
N ARG A 151 -21.67 -16.56 -13.45
CA ARG A 151 -22.86 -17.02 -12.72
C ARG A 151 -22.71 -18.44 -12.18
N SER A 152 -22.17 -19.36 -12.97
CA SER A 152 -22.14 -20.80 -12.62
C SER A 152 -21.03 -21.16 -11.63
N PHE A 153 -19.86 -20.51 -11.75
CA PHE A 153 -18.67 -20.82 -10.97
C PHE A 153 -18.26 -19.70 -10.02
N GLY A 154 -18.48 -18.43 -10.39
CA GLY A 154 -17.91 -17.27 -9.68
C GLY A 154 -18.20 -17.24 -8.18
N ALA A 155 -19.43 -17.55 -7.76
CA ALA A 155 -19.81 -17.54 -6.34
C ALA A 155 -19.13 -18.64 -5.49
N ASN A 156 -18.60 -19.70 -6.12
CA ASN A 156 -17.98 -20.85 -5.46
C ASN A 156 -16.44 -20.80 -5.47
N LEU A 157 -15.85 -19.88 -6.24
CA LEU A 157 -14.41 -19.66 -6.33
C LEU A 157 -14.04 -18.51 -5.39
N THR A 158 -12.99 -18.69 -4.57
CA THR A 158 -12.43 -17.59 -3.78
C THR A 158 -10.98 -17.32 -4.15
N PRO A 159 -10.61 -16.06 -4.40
CA PRO A 159 -9.21 -15.67 -4.61
C PRO A 159 -8.46 -15.50 -3.29
N VAL A 160 -9.16 -15.50 -2.15
CA VAL A 160 -8.59 -15.26 -0.82
C VAL A 160 -8.12 -16.57 -0.22
N LEU A 161 -6.89 -16.58 0.31
CA LEU A 161 -6.33 -17.71 1.06
C LEU A 161 -7.13 -17.87 2.35
N TRP A 162 -7.52 -19.10 2.72
CA TRP A 162 -8.25 -19.35 3.96
C TRP A 162 -7.77 -20.65 4.61
N GLY A 163 -7.16 -20.53 5.79
CA GLY A 163 -6.59 -21.62 6.59
C GLY A 163 -7.59 -22.37 7.46
N GLY A 164 -8.87 -21.99 7.43
CA GLY A 164 -9.91 -22.59 8.26
C GLY A 164 -10.23 -21.79 9.53
N PRO A 165 -11.09 -22.31 10.41
CA PRO A 165 -11.55 -21.56 11.60
C PRO A 165 -10.53 -21.50 12.75
N ARG A 166 -9.53 -22.39 12.78
CA ARG A 166 -8.57 -22.52 13.90
C ARG A 166 -7.13 -22.84 13.46
N PRO A 167 -6.54 -22.10 12.49
CA PRO A 167 -5.18 -22.37 12.01
C PRO A 167 -4.12 -22.17 13.12
N HIS A 168 -4.41 -21.34 14.12
CA HIS A 168 -3.53 -21.01 15.24
C HIS A 168 -3.27 -22.16 16.23
N VAL A 169 -4.19 -23.12 16.37
CA VAL A 169 -4.10 -24.17 17.40
C VAL A 169 -2.83 -25.02 17.28
N PRO A 170 -2.52 -25.63 16.11
CA PRO A 170 -1.26 -26.38 15.94
C PRO A 170 -0.02 -25.51 16.13
N VAL A 171 -0.06 -24.24 15.70
CA VAL A 171 1.05 -23.29 15.80
C VAL A 171 1.37 -22.95 17.26
N ILE A 172 0.37 -22.55 18.04
CA ILE A 172 0.53 -22.24 19.48
C ILE A 172 1.07 -23.45 20.23
N LYS A 173 0.55 -24.65 19.94
CA LYS A 173 1.04 -25.90 20.55
C LYS A 173 2.50 -26.19 20.21
N ALA A 174 2.91 -25.96 18.96
CA ALA A 174 4.28 -26.15 18.51
C ALA A 174 5.24 -25.14 19.18
N LEU A 175 4.85 -23.86 19.21
CA LEU A 175 5.59 -22.80 19.88
C LEU A 175 5.75 -23.05 21.38
N THR A 176 4.68 -23.49 22.06
CA THR A 176 4.73 -23.78 23.51
C THR A 176 5.74 -24.90 23.80
N ARG A 177 5.68 -26.00 23.04
CA ARG A 177 6.66 -27.09 23.15
C ARG A 177 8.08 -26.65 22.84
N LEU A 178 8.24 -25.81 21.82
CA LEU A 178 9.54 -25.27 21.42
C LEU A 178 10.11 -24.38 22.52
N MET A 179 9.30 -23.49 23.10
CA MET A 179 9.64 -22.62 24.21
C MET A 179 10.09 -23.43 25.43
N ASP A 180 9.29 -24.41 25.87
CA ASP A 180 9.62 -25.26 27.02
C ASP A 180 10.92 -26.05 26.81
N SER A 181 11.06 -26.66 25.63
CA SER A 181 12.27 -27.39 25.26
C SER A 181 13.48 -26.47 25.18
N ALA A 182 13.33 -25.27 24.61
CA ALA A 182 14.42 -24.31 24.49
C ALA A 182 14.87 -23.80 25.88
N LEU A 183 13.93 -23.51 26.77
CA LEU A 183 14.22 -23.15 28.17
C LEU A 183 14.97 -24.29 28.89
N ALA A 184 14.48 -25.52 28.77
CA ALA A 184 15.09 -26.68 29.41
C ALA A 184 16.54 -26.93 28.93
N ASN A 185 16.81 -26.66 27.65
CA ASN A 185 18.12 -26.85 27.04
C ASN A 185 18.98 -25.57 27.02
N ARG A 186 18.59 -24.50 27.74
CA ARG A 186 19.26 -23.19 27.75
C ARG A 186 19.51 -22.59 26.35
N ARG A 187 18.63 -22.89 25.38
CA ARG A 187 18.57 -22.19 24.08
C ARG A 187 17.79 -20.89 24.25
N THR A 188 18.35 -19.97 25.04
CA THR A 188 17.66 -18.79 25.57
C THR A 188 17.07 -17.90 24.48
N GLU A 189 17.79 -17.65 23.39
CA GLU A 189 17.28 -16.89 22.25
C GLU A 189 15.96 -17.46 21.71
N LEU A 190 15.97 -18.75 21.40
CA LEU A 190 14.82 -19.42 20.81
C LEU A 190 13.63 -19.46 21.78
N ALA A 191 13.90 -19.69 23.06
CA ALA A 191 12.91 -19.63 24.12
C ALA A 191 12.26 -18.25 24.22
N LEU A 192 13.07 -17.18 24.17
CA LEU A 192 12.58 -15.82 24.28
C LEU A 192 11.72 -15.44 23.07
N ARG A 193 12.18 -15.71 21.84
CA ARG A 193 11.41 -15.43 20.63
C ARG A 193 10.05 -16.15 20.64
N ALA A 194 10.03 -17.43 21.03
CA ALA A 194 8.79 -18.19 21.17
C ALA A 194 7.87 -17.63 22.26
N ALA A 195 8.41 -17.27 23.43
CA ALA A 195 7.64 -16.70 24.53
C ALA A 195 7.05 -15.31 24.17
N ARG A 196 7.81 -14.46 23.48
CA ARG A 196 7.34 -13.15 22.98
C ARG A 196 6.17 -13.31 22.02
N CYS A 197 6.29 -14.20 21.03
CA CYS A 197 5.21 -14.48 20.08
C CYS A 197 3.94 -15.00 20.79
N LEU A 198 4.08 -15.97 21.70
CA LEU A 198 2.94 -16.48 22.48
C LEU A 198 2.29 -15.41 23.36
N ARG A 199 3.08 -14.53 23.96
CA ARG A 199 2.57 -13.41 24.76
C ARG A 199 1.85 -12.38 23.90
N GLY A 200 2.41 -12.05 22.73
CA GLY A 200 1.77 -11.15 21.76
C GLY A 200 0.42 -11.68 21.28
N LEU A 201 0.36 -12.97 20.90
CA LEU A 201 -0.91 -13.65 20.60
C LEU A 201 -1.89 -13.60 21.78
N ALA A 202 -1.43 -13.86 23.00
CA ALA A 202 -2.31 -13.79 24.17
C ALA A 202 -2.85 -12.38 24.41
N VAL A 203 -2.05 -11.34 24.16
CA VAL A 203 -2.48 -9.93 24.26
C VAL A 203 -3.47 -9.58 23.17
N GLN A 204 -3.22 -9.99 21.92
CA GLN A 204 -4.19 -9.79 20.82
C GLN A 204 -5.55 -10.41 21.15
N ALA A 205 -5.57 -11.61 21.73
CA ALA A 205 -6.81 -12.28 22.11
C ALA A 205 -7.63 -11.49 23.15
N ASP A 206 -6.97 -10.66 23.97
CA ASP A 206 -7.59 -9.86 25.03
C ASP A 206 -8.09 -8.49 24.51
N PHE A 207 -7.74 -8.08 23.28
CA PHE A 207 -8.25 -6.83 22.73
C PHE A 207 -9.78 -6.88 22.58
N LYS A 208 -10.44 -5.85 23.10
CA LYS A 208 -11.90 -5.71 23.04
C LYS A 208 -12.37 -5.66 21.59
N ASP A 209 -11.61 -4.95 20.76
CA ASP A 209 -11.96 -4.57 19.38
C ASP A 209 -11.42 -5.53 18.31
N LEU A 210 -10.83 -6.67 18.73
CA LEU A 210 -10.31 -7.70 17.83
C LEU A 210 -11.34 -8.12 16.78
N LYS A 211 -10.93 -8.09 15.51
CA LYS A 211 -11.78 -8.45 14.37
C LYS A 211 -11.74 -9.94 14.06
N GLY A 212 -12.84 -10.43 13.49
CA GLY A 212 -13.03 -11.85 13.17
C GLY A 212 -13.39 -12.70 14.40
N PRO A 213 -13.40 -14.05 14.26
CA PRO A 213 -13.74 -14.95 15.35
C PRO A 213 -12.71 -14.86 16.49
N LYS A 214 -13.17 -14.56 17.71
CA LYS A 214 -12.29 -14.56 18.89
C LYS A 214 -11.74 -15.96 19.15
N PRO A 215 -10.42 -16.10 19.41
CA PRO A 215 -9.85 -17.40 19.75
C PRO A 215 -10.38 -17.89 21.10
N THR A 216 -10.44 -19.21 21.28
CA THR A 216 -10.91 -19.83 22.54
C THR A 216 -9.83 -20.72 23.12
N GLY A 217 -9.85 -20.94 24.44
CA GLY A 217 -8.90 -21.85 25.11
C GLY A 217 -7.52 -21.26 25.38
N LEU A 218 -7.35 -19.93 25.32
CA LEU A 218 -6.06 -19.26 25.55
C LEU A 218 -5.85 -18.76 26.99
N GLY A 219 -6.78 -19.04 27.91
CA GLY A 219 -6.80 -18.41 29.24
C GLY A 219 -5.56 -18.64 30.11
N LYS A 220 -4.77 -19.68 29.85
CA LYS A 220 -3.47 -19.92 30.54
C LYS A 220 -2.26 -19.36 29.79
N LEU A 221 -2.40 -19.13 28.47
CA LEU A 221 -1.29 -18.82 27.58
C LEU A 221 -0.56 -17.54 28.02
N ARG A 222 -1.30 -16.50 28.41
CA ARG A 222 -0.72 -15.23 28.88
C ARG A 222 0.21 -15.43 30.09
N ALA A 223 -0.24 -16.19 31.08
CA ALA A 223 0.51 -16.44 32.30
C ALA A 223 1.73 -17.34 32.03
N GLU A 224 1.55 -18.42 31.25
CA GLU A 224 2.63 -19.34 30.88
C GLU A 224 3.72 -18.64 30.05
N ALA A 225 3.33 -17.93 28.99
CA ALA A 225 4.24 -17.15 28.16
C ALA A 225 4.93 -16.03 28.96
N GLY A 226 4.21 -15.35 29.85
CA GLY A 226 4.78 -14.32 30.73
C GLY A 226 5.83 -14.87 31.69
N GLN A 227 5.59 -16.03 32.30
CA GLN A 227 6.56 -16.70 33.17
C GLN A 227 7.80 -17.18 32.40
N ALA A 228 7.59 -17.77 31.22
CA ALA A 228 8.67 -18.19 30.33
C ALA A 228 9.52 -17.00 29.87
N LEU A 229 8.88 -15.90 29.46
CA LEU A 229 9.53 -14.67 29.06
C LEU A 229 10.38 -14.09 30.20
N ALA A 230 9.85 -14.04 31.43
CA ALA A 230 10.60 -13.57 32.59
C ALA A 230 11.82 -14.45 32.90
N ARG A 231 11.71 -15.78 32.74
CA ARG A 231 12.84 -16.71 32.91
C ARG A 231 13.91 -16.51 31.83
N ALA A 232 13.50 -16.42 30.57
CA ALA A 232 14.42 -16.20 29.45
C ALA A 232 15.12 -14.83 29.54
N ARG A 233 14.41 -13.76 29.94
CA ARG A 233 15.03 -12.44 30.15
C ARG A 233 16.12 -12.43 31.21
N ARG A 234 15.94 -13.17 32.30
CA ARG A 234 17.02 -13.31 33.31
C ARG A 234 18.28 -13.95 32.71
N GLN A 235 18.11 -14.99 31.90
CA GLN A 235 19.23 -15.62 31.20
C GLN A 235 19.88 -14.69 30.17
N VAL A 236 19.10 -13.87 29.45
CA VAL A 236 19.64 -12.84 28.54
C VAL A 236 20.43 -11.79 29.32
N ALA A 237 19.89 -11.27 30.43
CA ALA A 237 20.61 -10.33 31.27
C ALA A 237 21.94 -10.92 31.76
N GLU A 238 21.95 -12.15 32.26
CA GLU A 238 23.19 -12.85 32.64
C GLU A 238 24.18 -13.03 31.47
N ASN A 239 23.70 -13.17 30.22
CA ASN A 239 24.56 -13.23 29.04
C ASN A 239 25.14 -11.86 28.70
N VAL A 240 24.35 -10.79 28.79
CA VAL A 240 24.78 -9.40 28.57
C VAL A 240 25.88 -9.04 29.58
N GLU A 241 25.66 -9.30 30.86
CA GLU A 241 26.67 -9.07 31.90
C GLU A 241 27.95 -9.90 31.65
N ARG A 242 27.82 -11.13 31.15
CA ARG A 242 28.97 -11.96 30.76
C ARG A 242 29.71 -11.47 29.52
N ALA A 243 29.05 -10.71 28.65
CA ALA A 243 29.61 -10.20 27.40
C ALA A 243 30.26 -8.81 27.54
N GLY A 244 30.38 -8.29 28.76
CA GLY A 244 30.96 -6.97 29.04
C GLY A 244 29.99 -5.98 29.69
N GLY A 245 28.68 -6.28 29.68
CA GLY A 245 27.65 -5.44 30.26
C GLY A 245 26.91 -4.58 29.23
N ALA A 246 26.31 -3.49 29.69
CA ALA A 246 25.63 -2.52 28.83
C ALA A 246 26.63 -1.58 28.17
N TRP A 247 26.39 -1.21 26.91
CA TRP A 247 27.21 -0.25 26.17
C TRP A 247 27.11 1.15 26.79
N THR A 248 28.24 1.84 26.86
CA THR A 248 28.29 3.25 27.23
C THR A 248 27.94 4.13 26.02
N LEU A 249 27.55 5.39 26.28
CA LEU A 249 27.26 6.33 25.20
C LEU A 249 28.50 6.58 24.34
N GLU A 250 29.65 6.73 24.98
CA GLU A 250 30.94 6.94 24.31
C GLU A 250 31.27 5.77 23.37
N GLU A 251 31.17 4.51 23.83
CA GLU A 251 31.43 3.35 22.96
C GLU A 251 30.50 3.30 21.74
N LEU A 252 29.23 3.70 21.88
CA LEU A 252 28.30 3.76 20.76
C LEU A 252 28.63 4.91 19.79
N GLU A 253 29.09 6.06 20.30
CA GLU A 253 29.48 7.22 19.49
C GLU A 253 30.77 6.97 18.69
N TRP A 254 31.66 6.12 19.19
CA TRP A 254 32.91 5.76 18.51
C TRP A 254 32.73 4.74 17.37
N MET A 255 31.59 4.05 17.29
CA MET A 255 31.34 3.09 16.20
C MET A 255 31.24 3.81 14.86
N ASP A 256 31.98 3.32 13.87
CA ASP A 256 31.79 3.76 12.48
C ASP A 256 30.50 3.21 11.86
N GLU A 257 30.20 3.57 10.60
CA GLU A 257 28.97 3.13 9.92
C GLU A 257 28.87 1.60 9.78
N ASP A 258 29.99 0.90 9.56
CA ASP A 258 30.01 -0.56 9.36
C ASP A 258 29.88 -1.29 10.70
N GLU A 259 30.52 -0.79 11.75
CA GLU A 259 30.37 -1.29 13.12
C GLU A 259 28.95 -1.05 13.64
N ALA A 260 28.34 0.10 13.37
CA ALA A 260 26.96 0.41 13.73
C ALA A 260 25.96 -0.51 13.00
N GLU A 261 26.22 -0.87 11.75
CA GLU A 261 25.42 -1.87 11.04
C GLU A 261 25.64 -3.28 11.60
N ALA A 262 26.89 -3.67 11.87
CA ALA A 262 27.21 -4.94 12.51
C ALA A 262 26.49 -5.07 13.85
N PHE A 263 26.44 -3.97 14.60
CA PHE A 263 25.73 -3.87 15.86
C PHE A 263 24.24 -4.09 15.63
N THR A 264 23.66 -3.34 14.69
CA THR A 264 22.24 -3.45 14.37
C THR A 264 21.85 -4.87 13.99
N ARG A 265 22.63 -5.56 13.15
CA ARG A 265 22.35 -6.95 12.75
C ARG A 265 22.52 -7.95 13.90
N ALA A 266 23.52 -7.75 14.76
CA ALA A 266 23.73 -8.59 15.93
C ALA A 266 22.61 -8.40 16.97
N HIS A 267 22.02 -7.20 17.01
CA HIS A 267 21.08 -6.76 18.04
C HIS A 267 19.64 -6.56 17.57
N ASP A 268 19.28 -7.07 16.39
CA ASP A 268 17.95 -6.95 15.76
C ASP A 268 16.83 -7.79 16.42
N SER A 269 17.06 -8.27 17.63
CA SER A 269 16.13 -9.11 18.34
C SER A 269 16.32 -9.00 19.84
N PHE A 270 15.24 -8.96 20.61
CA PHE A 270 15.32 -9.05 22.07
C PHE A 270 15.93 -10.33 22.62
N ALA A 271 16.16 -11.35 21.77
CA ALA A 271 17.00 -12.48 22.12
C ALA A 271 18.46 -12.10 22.43
N ASN A 272 18.93 -11.03 21.78
CA ASN A 272 20.22 -10.37 21.98
C ASN A 272 20.03 -8.86 21.80
N PRO A 273 19.28 -8.17 22.68
CA PRO A 273 18.93 -6.76 22.44
C PRO A 273 20.18 -5.87 22.48
N GLY A 274 20.13 -4.74 21.80
CA GLY A 274 21.04 -3.64 22.06
C GLY A 274 20.72 -3.09 23.44
N VAL A 275 21.74 -2.92 24.29
CA VAL A 275 21.58 -2.46 25.68
C VAL A 275 22.57 -1.35 25.96
N ALA A 276 22.07 -0.21 26.43
CA ALA A 276 22.90 0.90 26.89
C ALA A 276 22.40 1.47 28.21
N LEU A 277 23.30 2.13 28.94
CA LEU A 277 22.94 2.98 30.08
C LEU A 277 22.93 4.43 29.61
N SER A 278 21.98 5.22 30.14
CA SER A 278 22.02 6.67 29.98
C SER A 278 23.21 7.26 30.78
N PRO A 279 23.66 8.51 30.50
CA PRO A 279 24.90 9.06 31.04
C PRO A 279 25.06 9.04 32.57
N ARG A 280 23.96 9.22 33.33
CA ARG A 280 23.92 9.15 34.80
C ARG A 280 23.32 7.84 35.30
N GLU A 281 23.17 6.87 34.40
CA GLU A 281 22.58 5.55 34.65
C GLU A 281 21.14 5.62 35.21
N TRP A 282 20.43 6.73 34.98
CA TRP A 282 19.03 6.88 35.37
C TRP A 282 18.12 5.92 34.61
N TYR A 283 18.56 5.47 33.44
CA TYR A 283 17.84 4.54 32.59
C TYR A 283 18.77 3.49 32.00
N ARG A 284 18.27 2.25 31.99
CA ARG A 284 18.71 1.21 31.06
C ARG A 284 17.81 1.27 29.83
N VAL A 285 18.40 1.29 28.65
CA VAL A 285 17.67 1.25 27.37
C VAL A 285 17.91 -0.11 26.72
N GLU A 286 16.85 -0.79 26.33
CA GLU A 286 16.89 -2.07 25.60
C GLU A 286 16.13 -1.91 24.27
N THR A 287 16.73 -2.31 23.15
CA THR A 287 16.04 -2.22 21.86
C THR A 287 16.44 -3.33 20.90
N ASP A 288 15.53 -3.69 20.01
CA ASP A 288 15.80 -4.45 18.78
C ASP A 288 15.69 -3.58 17.51
N CYS A 289 15.64 -2.25 17.67
CA CYS A 289 15.59 -1.30 16.56
C CYS A 289 16.93 -1.09 15.89
N GLY A 290 18.05 -1.15 16.62
CA GLY A 290 19.41 -0.95 16.07
C GLY A 290 20.23 0.08 16.83
N HIS A 291 21.41 0.38 16.28
CA HIS A 291 22.43 1.26 16.88
C HIS A 291 21.93 2.71 17.02
N GLY A 292 21.46 3.35 15.95
CA GLY A 292 21.11 4.77 15.95
C GLY A 292 19.96 5.08 16.91
N THR A 293 19.00 4.16 17.02
CA THR A 293 17.89 4.23 17.97
C THR A 293 18.40 4.10 19.41
N LEU A 294 19.29 3.13 19.67
CA LEU A 294 19.85 2.93 21.01
C LEU A 294 20.65 4.17 21.46
N LEU A 295 21.56 4.64 20.62
CA LEU A 295 22.37 5.84 20.85
C LEU A 295 21.48 7.06 21.09
N GLY A 296 20.53 7.32 20.19
CA GLY A 296 19.65 8.48 20.26
C GLY A 296 18.75 8.49 21.51
N VAL A 297 18.22 7.35 21.94
CA VAL A 297 17.38 7.27 23.15
C VAL A 297 18.21 7.33 24.42
N ALA A 298 19.33 6.60 24.49
CA ALA A 298 20.22 6.64 25.65
C ALA A 298 20.78 8.05 25.89
N GLY A 299 21.14 8.76 24.82
CA GLY A 299 21.64 10.13 24.86
C GLY A 299 20.60 11.19 25.23
N THR A 300 19.30 10.93 25.01
CA THR A 300 18.25 11.96 25.19
C THR A 300 17.28 11.72 26.35
N VAL A 301 17.09 10.47 26.81
CA VAL A 301 16.10 10.11 27.85
C VAL A 301 16.22 10.93 29.14
N GLU A 302 17.44 11.25 29.56
CA GLU A 302 17.67 12.04 30.77
C GLU A 302 17.25 13.50 30.63
N PHE A 303 17.29 14.09 29.42
CA PHE A 303 16.76 15.44 29.21
C PHE A 303 15.25 15.48 29.37
N HIS A 304 14.55 14.47 28.83
CA HIS A 304 13.10 14.33 29.00
C HIS A 304 12.73 14.14 30.48
N HIS A 305 13.47 13.28 31.19
CA HIS A 305 13.31 13.10 32.63
C HIS A 305 13.55 14.42 33.39
N ALA A 306 14.68 15.08 33.16
CA ALA A 306 15.05 16.29 33.89
C ALA A 306 14.04 17.42 33.69
N ARG A 307 13.51 17.58 32.47
CA ARG A 307 12.43 18.53 32.17
C ARG A 307 11.17 18.22 32.99
N LEU A 308 10.78 16.94 33.07
CA LEU A 308 9.62 16.52 33.88
C LEU A 308 9.86 16.71 35.37
N ALA A 309 11.02 16.33 35.89
CA ALA A 309 11.39 16.54 37.29
C ALA A 309 11.37 18.03 37.67
N GLY A 310 11.92 18.89 36.81
CA GLY A 310 11.87 20.34 36.99
C GLY A 310 10.44 20.89 36.93
N TRP A 311 9.60 20.34 36.05
CA TRP A 311 8.20 20.73 35.92
C TRP A 311 7.31 20.30 37.10
N TYR A 312 7.48 19.07 37.59
CA TYR A 312 6.82 18.56 38.80
C TYR A 312 7.42 19.15 40.10
N GLY A 313 8.57 19.83 40.01
CA GLY A 313 9.29 20.40 41.15
C GLY A 313 9.99 19.37 42.05
N SER A 314 9.94 18.08 41.70
CA SER A 314 10.62 17.00 42.42
C SER A 314 10.89 15.80 41.52
N ASP A 315 11.97 15.07 41.80
CA ASP A 315 12.28 13.78 41.19
C ASP A 315 12.00 12.65 42.19
N PRO A 316 10.95 11.82 42.00
CA PRO A 316 10.62 10.72 42.89
C PRO A 316 11.42 9.42 42.59
N PHE A 317 12.37 9.48 41.65
CA PHE A 317 13.12 8.34 41.13
C PHE A 317 14.63 8.40 41.42
N VAL A 318 15.07 9.28 42.32
CA VAL A 318 16.44 9.24 42.86
C VAL A 318 16.74 7.81 43.32
N ASP A 319 17.86 7.25 42.84
CA ASP A 319 18.30 5.86 43.06
C ASP A 319 17.33 4.76 42.60
N ARG A 320 16.36 5.10 41.74
CA ARG A 320 15.36 4.17 41.18
C ARG A 320 15.41 4.21 39.65
N PRO A 321 16.39 3.53 39.03
CA PRO A 321 16.57 3.57 37.58
C PRO A 321 15.33 3.05 36.83
N GLY A 322 15.03 3.67 35.69
CA GLY A 322 13.99 3.24 34.78
C GLY A 322 14.50 2.25 33.74
N LEU A 323 13.56 1.57 33.07
CA LEU A 323 13.85 0.77 31.88
C LEU A 323 13.09 1.34 30.70
N VAL A 324 13.78 1.65 29.61
CA VAL A 324 13.15 2.01 28.33
C VAL A 324 13.30 0.84 27.37
N ARG A 325 12.20 0.44 26.73
CA ARG A 325 12.18 -0.54 25.63
C ARG A 325 11.68 0.11 24.36
N ILE A 326 12.45 0.01 23.29
CA ILE A 326 12.02 0.47 21.98
C ILE A 326 11.89 -0.74 21.06
N VAL A 327 10.74 -0.87 20.43
CA VAL A 327 10.42 -1.94 19.46
C VAL A 327 10.11 -1.32 18.10
N PRO A 328 10.44 -1.98 16.98
CA PRO A 328 10.18 -1.41 15.66
C PRO A 328 8.68 -1.40 15.34
N GLU A 329 7.97 -2.48 15.63
CA GLU A 329 6.60 -2.69 15.12
C GLU A 329 5.58 -3.02 16.22
N SER A 330 4.30 -2.94 15.86
CA SER A 330 3.17 -3.14 16.78
C SER A 330 3.15 -4.54 17.43
N HIS A 331 3.63 -5.57 16.73
CA HIS A 331 3.77 -6.92 17.29
C HIS A 331 4.75 -6.97 18.48
N GLY A 332 5.74 -6.07 18.50
CA GLY A 332 6.68 -5.91 19.60
C GLY A 332 6.01 -5.32 20.83
N LEU A 333 5.14 -4.32 20.65
CA LEU A 333 4.34 -3.74 21.73
C LEU A 333 3.42 -4.78 22.36
N GLU A 334 2.76 -5.60 21.54
CA GLU A 334 1.93 -6.71 22.02
C GLU A 334 2.74 -7.72 22.83
N ALA A 335 3.94 -8.07 22.37
CA ALA A 335 4.83 -8.97 23.12
C ALA A 335 5.28 -8.37 24.47
N GLU A 336 5.35 -7.03 24.58
CA GLU A 336 5.62 -6.33 25.85
C GLU A 336 4.38 -6.20 26.75
N GLY A 337 3.18 -6.36 26.20
CA GLY A 337 1.93 -6.35 26.95
C GLY A 337 1.05 -5.13 26.73
N ALA A 338 1.10 -4.54 25.53
CA ALA A 338 0.33 -3.35 25.18
C ALA A 338 -1.16 -3.47 25.59
N PRO A 339 -1.74 -2.42 26.21
CA PRO A 339 -3.12 -2.44 26.65
C PRO A 339 -4.11 -2.30 25.48
N PHE A 340 -3.70 -1.64 24.40
CA PHE A 340 -4.50 -1.36 23.21
C PHE A 340 -3.70 -1.64 21.94
N PHE A 341 -4.40 -1.99 20.85
CA PHE A 341 -3.74 -2.30 19.57
C PHE A 341 -3.16 -1.06 18.86
N TRP A 342 -3.71 0.12 19.14
CA TRP A 342 -3.38 1.42 18.54
C TRP A 342 -2.35 2.21 19.35
N ALA A 343 -1.92 1.70 20.51
CA ALA A 343 -0.95 2.38 21.36
C ALA A 343 0.38 2.61 20.62
N GLY A 344 0.92 3.83 20.69
CA GLY A 344 2.28 4.15 20.22
C GLY A 344 3.36 3.81 21.25
N GLY A 345 2.98 3.72 22.52
CA GLY A 345 3.79 3.33 23.66
C GLY A 345 2.90 3.05 24.87
N PHE A 346 3.52 2.59 25.96
CA PHE A 346 2.85 2.51 27.26
C PHE A 346 3.87 2.48 28.41
N GLN A 347 3.46 3.00 29.56
CA GLN A 347 4.18 2.88 30.83
C GLN A 347 3.64 1.72 31.69
N GLY A 348 4.52 0.78 32.05
CA GLY A 348 4.24 -0.35 32.95
C GLY A 348 5.20 -0.40 34.13
N GLY A 349 4.78 0.13 35.29
CA GLY A 349 5.63 0.18 36.49
C GLY A 349 6.86 1.05 36.26
N ALA A 350 8.07 0.47 36.30
CA ALA A 350 9.32 1.16 35.98
C ALA A 350 9.75 1.03 34.51
N THR A 351 8.96 0.35 33.68
CA THR A 351 9.28 0.11 32.26
C THR A 351 8.44 0.99 31.34
N THR A 352 9.11 1.83 30.56
CA THR A 352 8.54 2.56 29.43
C THR A 352 8.74 1.74 28.16
N THR A 353 7.70 1.48 27.39
CA THR A 353 7.83 0.79 26.09
C THR A 353 7.28 1.66 24.98
N LEU A 354 8.01 1.85 23.88
CA LEU A 354 7.58 2.63 22.72
C LEU A 354 7.81 1.86 21.43
N ARG A 355 6.94 2.11 20.46
CA ARG A 355 7.14 1.71 19.07
C ARG A 355 7.84 2.83 18.30
N PHE A 356 8.82 2.48 17.49
CA PHE A 356 9.55 3.40 16.62
C PHE A 356 9.71 2.84 15.21
N SER A 357 8.87 3.29 14.29
CA SER A 357 8.96 3.01 12.85
C SER A 357 9.19 4.31 12.08
N CYS A 358 10.12 4.33 11.13
CA CYS A 358 10.31 5.38 10.12
C CYS A 358 10.22 6.80 10.73
N GLY A 359 11.17 7.15 11.61
CA GLY A 359 11.09 8.34 12.45
C GLY A 359 12.43 9.04 12.69
N THR A 360 12.36 10.13 13.44
CA THR A 360 13.54 10.85 13.96
C THR A 360 13.63 10.70 15.48
N ILE A 361 14.83 10.87 16.05
CA ILE A 361 15.03 10.83 17.50
C ILE A 361 14.20 11.89 18.22
N GLU A 362 14.05 13.08 17.63
CA GLU A 362 13.19 14.13 18.21
C GLU A 362 11.72 13.70 18.22
N GLY A 363 11.22 13.13 17.12
CA GLY A 363 9.87 12.56 17.05
C GLY A 363 9.62 11.49 18.11
N LEU A 364 10.59 10.60 18.33
CA LEU A 364 10.54 9.59 19.38
C LEU A 364 10.57 10.22 20.79
N GLY A 365 11.34 11.29 20.99
CA GLY A 365 11.44 12.02 22.25
C GLY A 365 10.12 12.62 22.74
N HIS A 366 9.24 13.03 21.82
CA HIS A 366 7.86 13.46 22.16
C HIS A 366 7.04 12.31 22.77
N GLY A 367 7.08 11.12 22.15
CA GLY A 367 6.44 9.92 22.69
C GLY A 367 7.07 9.47 24.01
N LEU A 368 8.40 9.57 24.14
CA LEU A 368 9.10 9.24 25.38
C LEU A 368 8.70 10.18 26.53
N THR A 369 8.58 11.48 26.27
CA THR A 369 8.12 12.45 27.27
C THR A 369 6.69 12.13 27.70
N HIS A 370 5.80 11.80 26.75
CA HIS A 370 4.42 11.38 27.04
C HIS A 370 4.38 10.20 28.01
N GLU A 371 5.10 9.11 27.72
CA GLU A 371 5.09 7.92 28.57
C GLU A 371 5.80 8.12 29.91
N LEU A 372 6.87 8.92 29.94
CA LEU A 372 7.53 9.27 31.20
C LEU A 372 6.61 10.12 32.09
N THR A 373 5.73 10.95 31.54
CA THR A 373 4.70 11.65 32.32
C THR A 373 3.82 10.66 33.08
N HIS A 374 3.41 9.55 32.46
CA HIS A 374 2.68 8.47 33.14
C HIS A 374 3.49 7.84 34.27
N ARG A 375 4.82 7.72 34.12
CA ARG A 375 5.71 7.20 35.17
C ARG A 375 5.70 8.13 36.40
N PHE A 376 5.90 9.43 36.17
CA PHE A 376 5.85 10.45 37.22
C PHE A 376 4.47 10.46 37.90
N ASP A 377 3.40 10.45 37.11
CA ASP A 377 2.03 10.45 37.62
C ASP A 377 1.70 9.24 38.49
N GLY A 378 2.04 8.04 38.02
CA GLY A 378 1.81 6.82 38.79
C GLY A 378 2.51 6.80 40.14
N THR A 379 3.58 7.61 40.31
CA THR A 379 4.36 7.69 41.55
C THR A 379 3.95 8.84 42.45
N LEU A 380 3.82 10.05 41.89
CA LEU A 380 3.50 11.27 42.64
C LEU A 380 2.00 11.39 42.94
N PHE A 381 1.17 11.02 41.97
CA PHE A 381 -0.27 11.27 41.97
C PHE A 381 -1.05 10.01 41.55
N PRO A 382 -0.93 8.89 42.28
CA PRO A 382 -1.62 7.66 41.92
C PRO A 382 -3.14 7.80 42.03
N GLY A 383 -3.88 7.13 41.13
CA GLY A 383 -5.34 7.09 41.14
C GLY A 383 -6.03 8.24 40.39
N GLN A 384 -5.27 9.03 39.62
CA GLN A 384 -5.82 10.03 38.70
C GLN A 384 -6.80 9.41 37.68
N PRO A 385 -7.81 10.16 37.23
CA PRO A 385 -8.71 9.73 36.16
C PRO A 385 -8.01 9.75 34.79
N ALA A 386 -8.46 8.89 33.88
CA ALA A 386 -7.84 8.72 32.55
C ALA A 386 -7.75 10.03 31.75
N TRP A 387 -8.78 10.89 31.78
CA TRP A 387 -8.77 12.17 31.06
C TRP A 387 -7.61 13.08 31.50
N LEU A 388 -7.25 13.06 32.79
CA LEU A 388 -6.19 13.91 33.32
C LEU A 388 -4.82 13.31 33.03
N THR A 389 -4.68 12.01 33.23
CA THR A 389 -3.44 11.27 32.96
C THR A 389 -3.07 11.34 31.49
N GLU A 390 -3.98 11.02 30.57
CA GLU A 390 -3.72 11.10 29.13
C GLU A 390 -3.61 12.56 28.66
N GLY A 391 -4.50 13.46 29.10
CA GLY A 391 -4.49 14.86 28.67
C GLY A 391 -3.20 15.62 29.01
N LYS A 392 -2.67 15.39 30.23
CA LYS A 392 -1.39 15.97 30.66
C LYS A 392 -0.21 15.34 29.93
N ALA A 393 -0.24 14.03 29.68
CA ALA A 393 0.78 13.35 28.90
C ALA A 393 0.81 13.85 27.43
N VAL A 394 -0.35 14.11 26.81
CA VAL A 394 -0.43 14.74 25.48
C VAL A 394 0.20 16.14 25.51
N TRP A 395 -0.10 16.96 26.52
CA TRP A 395 0.45 18.31 26.63
C TRP A 395 1.96 18.30 26.84
N THR A 396 2.47 17.52 27.80
CA THR A 396 3.92 17.41 28.07
C THR A 396 4.67 16.81 26.88
N GLY A 397 4.06 15.87 26.16
CA GLY A 397 4.61 15.33 24.92
C GLY A 397 4.74 16.37 23.80
N ALA A 398 3.92 17.43 23.77
CA ALA A 398 3.91 18.42 22.69
C ALA A 398 4.55 19.78 23.05
N ALA A 399 4.62 20.14 24.34
CA ALA A 399 4.98 21.48 24.80
C ALA A 399 6.50 21.78 24.83
N PHE A 400 7.29 21.23 23.90
CA PHE A 400 8.72 21.52 23.73
C PHE A 400 9.14 21.22 22.28
N GLY A 401 10.21 21.85 21.77
CA GLY A 401 10.59 21.69 20.36
C GLY A 401 11.81 20.83 20.04
N HIS A 402 12.66 20.53 21.04
CA HIS A 402 13.86 19.68 20.87
C HIS A 402 14.24 19.02 22.19
N SER A 403 14.92 17.87 22.12
CA SER A 403 15.13 16.97 23.26
C SER A 403 15.96 17.60 24.37
N SER A 404 16.89 18.50 24.04
CA SER A 404 17.70 19.22 25.02
C SER A 404 17.02 20.41 25.69
N ALA A 405 15.77 20.76 25.32
CA ALA A 405 15.05 21.85 25.98
C ALA A 405 14.88 21.55 27.48
N ASP A 406 15.18 22.50 28.36
CA ASP A 406 15.11 22.29 29.81
C ASP A 406 13.71 22.57 30.39
N ARG A 407 12.84 23.24 29.64
CA ARG A 407 11.52 23.70 30.07
C ARG A 407 10.44 23.44 29.03
N PHE A 408 9.21 23.29 29.51
CA PHE A 408 8.03 23.32 28.65
C PHE A 408 7.62 24.75 28.28
N VAL A 409 7.06 24.90 27.09
CA VAL A 409 6.43 26.13 26.61
C VAL A 409 5.06 26.25 27.28
N ALA A 410 4.99 27.02 28.37
CA ALA A 410 3.81 27.08 29.24
C ALA A 410 2.50 27.48 28.51
N GLN A 411 2.60 28.28 27.44
CA GLN A 411 1.46 28.73 26.63
C GLN A 411 1.22 27.86 25.39
N HIS A 412 1.80 26.66 25.31
CA HIS A 412 1.58 25.75 24.20
C HIS A 412 0.13 25.25 24.17
N VAL A 413 -0.53 25.40 23.01
CA VAL A 413 -1.85 24.82 22.71
C VAL A 413 -1.90 24.38 21.25
N SER A 414 -2.41 23.17 20.99
CA SER A 414 -2.74 22.68 19.65
C SER A 414 -4.15 23.14 19.26
N PHE A 415 -4.24 24.14 18.38
CA PHE A 415 -5.52 24.79 18.07
C PHE A 415 -6.49 23.81 17.41
N GLY A 416 -6.00 23.02 16.45
CA GLY A 416 -6.81 22.01 15.78
C GLY A 416 -7.32 20.90 16.70
N THR A 417 -6.56 20.55 17.74
CA THR A 417 -7.01 19.55 18.73
C THR A 417 -8.16 20.11 19.57
N ILE A 418 -8.04 21.35 20.07
CA ILE A 418 -9.11 21.98 20.86
C ILE A 418 -10.37 22.21 20.02
N GLU A 419 -10.20 22.66 18.78
CA GLU A 419 -11.28 22.81 17.82
C GLU A 419 -12.00 21.47 17.58
N GLY A 420 -11.25 20.37 17.36
CA GLY A 420 -11.81 19.04 17.19
C GLY A 420 -12.67 18.61 18.39
N VAL A 421 -12.22 18.88 19.62
CA VAL A 421 -12.98 18.61 20.85
C VAL A 421 -14.31 19.36 20.88
N PHE A 422 -14.34 20.63 20.44
CA PHE A 422 -15.58 21.39 20.29
C PHE A 422 -16.51 20.75 19.26
N VAL A 423 -16.00 20.40 18.07
CA VAL A 423 -16.76 19.76 16.98
C VAL A 423 -17.33 18.42 17.40
N ASP A 424 -16.59 17.64 18.19
CA ASP A 424 -17.04 16.35 18.73
C ASP A 424 -18.10 16.51 19.84
N GLY A 425 -18.44 17.74 20.24
CA GLY A 425 -19.52 18.04 21.18
C GLY A 425 -19.12 17.99 22.65
N TYR A 426 -17.83 17.99 22.98
CA TYR A 426 -17.35 18.00 24.37
C TYR A 426 -17.55 19.33 25.10
N GLY A 427 -17.90 20.41 24.38
CA GLY A 427 -18.43 21.63 24.99
C GLY A 427 -19.82 21.44 25.64
N GLY A 428 -20.54 20.37 25.32
CA GLY A 428 -21.83 20.06 25.93
C GLY A 428 -21.69 19.37 27.28
N GLU A 429 -22.46 19.83 28.28
CA GLU A 429 -22.43 19.34 29.66
C GLU A 429 -22.52 17.81 29.75
N ALA A 430 -23.44 17.18 29.02
CA ALA A 430 -23.65 15.74 29.09
C ALA A 430 -22.43 14.92 28.61
N LYS A 431 -21.74 15.37 27.56
CA LYS A 431 -20.56 14.66 27.03
C LYS A 431 -19.32 14.92 27.90
N LEU A 432 -19.15 16.15 28.37
CA LEU A 432 -18.11 16.51 29.33
C LEU A 432 -18.26 15.72 30.64
N ARG A 433 -19.50 15.53 31.13
CA ARG A 433 -19.77 14.73 32.32
C ARG A 433 -19.29 13.29 32.15
N LYS A 434 -19.57 12.64 31.00
CA LYS A 434 -19.07 11.29 30.71
C LYS A 434 -17.54 11.18 30.74
N LEU A 435 -16.84 12.20 30.25
CA LEU A 435 -15.36 12.28 30.32
C LEU A 435 -14.88 12.31 31.77
N VAL A 436 -15.46 13.19 32.58
CA VAL A 436 -15.07 13.38 33.99
C VAL A 436 -15.41 12.15 34.84
N ASP A 437 -16.57 11.53 34.58
CA ASP A 437 -17.03 10.33 35.28
C ASP A 437 -16.23 9.08 34.89
N GLY A 438 -15.51 9.14 33.76
CA GLY A 438 -14.79 7.99 33.19
C GLY A 438 -15.71 6.94 32.57
N SER A 439 -16.92 7.32 32.18
CA SER A 439 -17.95 6.45 31.60
C SER A 439 -17.99 6.51 30.07
N LEU A 440 -16.86 6.86 29.44
CA LEU A 440 -16.73 6.94 27.99
C LEU A 440 -16.81 5.56 27.34
N GLU A 441 -17.45 5.50 26.17
CA GLU A 441 -17.43 4.29 25.33
C GLU A 441 -16.10 4.16 24.57
N GLU A 442 -15.55 5.28 24.12
CA GLU A 442 -14.27 5.38 23.41
C GLU A 442 -13.17 5.88 24.34
N TYR A 443 -12.14 5.06 24.58
CA TYR A 443 -11.02 5.43 25.46
C TYR A 443 -10.15 6.54 24.85
N ARG A 444 -10.03 6.59 23.51
CA ARG A 444 -9.20 7.57 22.79
C ARG A 444 -9.60 9.01 23.05
N ASP A 445 -10.84 9.26 23.43
CA ASP A 445 -11.32 10.61 23.76
C ASP A 445 -10.64 11.18 25.02
N ASN A 446 -10.06 10.35 25.89
CA ASN A 446 -9.25 10.83 27.02
C ASN A 446 -7.99 11.58 26.57
N TYR A 447 -7.49 11.34 25.36
CA TYR A 447 -6.32 12.04 24.83
C TYR A 447 -6.68 13.46 24.38
N SER A 448 -7.63 13.60 23.45
CA SER A 448 -8.01 14.89 22.88
C SER A 448 -8.84 15.74 23.85
N ALA A 449 -9.96 15.20 24.35
CA ALA A 449 -10.84 15.93 25.25
C ALA A 449 -10.21 16.13 26.64
N GLY A 450 -9.46 15.13 27.13
CA GLY A 450 -8.66 15.26 28.34
C GLY A 450 -7.55 16.30 28.21
N TYR A 451 -6.87 16.38 27.05
CA TYR A 451 -5.90 17.45 26.77
C TYR A 451 -6.56 18.83 26.84
N ALA A 452 -7.71 19.00 26.18
CA ALA A 452 -8.43 20.28 26.21
C ALA A 452 -8.85 20.68 27.63
N LEU A 453 -9.37 19.74 28.42
CA LEU A 453 -9.76 19.96 29.81
C LEU A 453 -8.55 20.29 30.69
N TYR A 454 -7.44 19.58 30.52
CA TYR A 454 -6.19 19.87 31.23
C TYR A 454 -5.66 21.27 30.92
N VAL A 455 -5.60 21.65 29.64
CA VAL A 455 -5.18 23.00 29.23
C VAL A 455 -6.10 24.04 29.87
N TYR A 456 -7.42 23.87 29.78
CA TYR A 456 -8.38 24.78 30.39
C TYR A 456 -8.12 24.97 31.91
N LEU A 457 -8.00 23.87 32.66
CA LEU A 457 -7.74 23.92 34.10
C LEU A 457 -6.36 24.52 34.44
N ASN A 458 -5.38 24.40 33.55
CA ASN A 458 -4.03 24.88 33.80
C ASN A 458 -3.79 26.34 33.38
N THR A 459 -4.53 26.86 32.38
CA THR A 459 -4.22 28.15 31.73
C THR A 459 -5.39 29.13 31.63
N TRP A 460 -6.63 28.74 31.97
CA TRP A 460 -7.77 29.66 31.91
C TRP A 460 -7.63 30.81 32.91
N LEU A 461 -7.82 32.05 32.44
CA LEU A 461 -7.81 33.24 33.29
C LEU A 461 -9.24 33.60 33.66
N GLY A 462 -9.51 33.77 34.95
CA GLY A 462 -10.76 34.34 35.45
C GLY A 462 -10.87 35.83 35.13
N GLU A 463 -12.02 36.42 35.41
CA GLU A 463 -12.29 37.85 35.19
C GLU A 463 -11.33 38.77 35.98
N ASP A 464 -10.80 38.26 37.09
CA ASP A 464 -9.81 38.93 37.95
C ASP A 464 -8.36 38.80 37.44
N GLY A 465 -8.14 38.12 36.30
CA GLY A 465 -6.83 37.86 35.73
C GLY A 465 -6.03 36.80 36.49
N LEU A 466 -6.65 36.04 37.40
CA LEU A 466 -6.03 34.92 38.11
C LEU A 466 -6.33 33.60 37.40
N LEU A 467 -5.63 32.52 37.79
CA LEU A 467 -5.85 31.16 37.27
C LEU A 467 -6.71 30.37 38.28
N PRO A 468 -8.05 30.43 38.22
CA PRO A 468 -8.94 29.94 39.28
C PRO A 468 -8.83 28.42 39.56
N PHE A 469 -8.36 27.65 38.58
CA PHE A 469 -8.29 26.19 38.63
C PHE A 469 -6.90 25.63 38.91
N LYS A 470 -5.83 26.39 38.64
CA LYS A 470 -4.47 25.82 38.58
C LYS A 470 -3.99 25.24 39.92
N GLU A 471 -4.18 25.98 41.01
CA GLU A 471 -3.84 25.49 42.36
C GLU A 471 -4.72 24.30 42.76
N ARG A 472 -6.03 24.39 42.48
CA ARG A 472 -7.01 23.32 42.75
C ARG A 472 -6.73 22.05 41.97
N LEU A 473 -6.17 22.14 40.76
CA LEU A 473 -5.75 20.99 39.97
C LEU A 473 -4.62 20.23 40.68
N GLY A 474 -3.68 20.95 41.32
CA GLY A 474 -2.65 20.37 42.19
C GLY A 474 -3.27 19.60 43.35
N GLU A 475 -4.17 20.24 44.10
CA GLU A 475 -4.87 19.59 45.22
C GLU A 475 -5.71 18.38 44.78
N PHE A 476 -6.40 18.49 43.65
CA PHE A 476 -7.17 17.40 43.06
C PHE A 476 -6.28 16.17 42.80
N MET A 477 -5.11 16.37 42.19
CA MET A 477 -4.14 15.30 41.94
C MET A 477 -3.64 14.66 43.23
N GLU A 478 -3.29 15.45 44.25
CA GLU A 478 -2.82 14.95 45.55
C GLU A 478 -3.89 14.12 46.29
N ASN A 479 -5.16 14.51 46.14
CA ASN A 479 -6.29 13.88 46.80
C ASN A 479 -6.86 12.66 46.05
N CYS A 480 -6.55 12.49 44.76
CA CYS A 480 -7.05 11.37 43.93
C CYS A 480 -6.84 10.00 44.57
N ARG A 481 -5.67 9.74 45.18
CA ARG A 481 -5.37 8.45 45.85
C ARG A 481 -6.30 8.13 47.02
N ARG A 482 -6.89 9.15 47.65
CA ARG A 482 -7.80 9.04 48.80
C ARG A 482 -9.27 9.09 48.38
N ARG A 483 -9.55 9.34 47.09
CA ARG A 483 -10.90 9.44 46.56
C ARG A 483 -11.69 8.17 46.86
N LYS A 484 -12.87 8.36 47.45
CA LYS A 484 -13.89 7.32 47.64
C LYS A 484 -15.21 7.83 47.06
N GLY A 485 -15.94 6.97 46.37
CA GLY A 485 -17.23 7.32 45.80
C GLY A 485 -17.15 7.83 44.35
N ASP A 486 -18.14 8.63 43.99
CA ASP A 486 -18.43 9.05 42.61
C ASP A 486 -17.35 9.99 42.03
N PRO A 487 -16.74 9.66 40.86
CA PRO A 487 -15.73 10.52 40.24
C PRO A 487 -16.21 11.92 39.88
N GLY A 488 -17.46 12.06 39.45
CA GLY A 488 -18.09 13.34 39.11
C GLY A 488 -18.26 14.23 40.33
N ALA A 489 -18.79 13.69 41.43
CA ALA A 489 -18.92 14.42 42.68
C ALA A 489 -17.56 14.91 43.22
N PHE A 490 -16.51 14.09 43.08
CA PHE A 490 -15.17 14.48 43.48
C PHE A 490 -14.60 15.61 42.60
N PHE A 491 -14.90 15.60 41.30
CA PHE A 491 -14.57 16.71 40.41
C PHE A 491 -15.29 18.00 40.80
N ASP A 492 -16.60 17.91 41.05
CA ASP A 492 -17.44 19.05 41.42
C ASP A 492 -16.94 19.70 42.72
N GLU A 493 -16.54 18.89 43.73
CA GLU A 493 -15.95 19.39 44.98
C GLU A 493 -14.68 20.24 44.77
N HIS A 494 -13.89 19.96 43.73
CA HIS A 494 -12.61 20.64 43.51
C HIS A 494 -12.72 21.87 42.62
N PHE A 495 -13.57 21.79 41.58
CA PHE A 495 -13.62 22.78 40.51
C PHE A 495 -14.94 23.56 40.46
N CYS A 496 -15.97 23.12 41.18
CA CYS A 496 -17.32 23.68 41.13
C CYS A 496 -17.82 24.09 42.54
N ASP A 497 -17.04 24.90 43.27
CA ASP A 497 -17.32 25.30 44.66
C ASP A 497 -17.80 26.75 44.82
N GLY A 498 -17.87 27.52 43.73
CA GLY A 498 -18.26 28.94 43.73
C GLY A 498 -17.25 29.88 44.39
N ARG A 499 -16.00 29.44 44.62
CA ARG A 499 -14.98 30.20 45.36
C ARG A 499 -13.81 30.61 44.48
N ALA A 500 -13.19 31.75 44.78
CA ALA A 500 -11.96 32.22 44.12
C ALA A 500 -12.04 32.18 42.58
N GLY A 501 -13.14 32.70 42.03
CA GLY A 501 -13.38 32.77 40.58
C GLY A 501 -13.84 31.45 39.94
N ARG A 502 -14.00 30.36 40.71
CA ARG A 502 -14.52 29.09 40.18
C ARG A 502 -16.04 29.06 40.07
N PRO A 503 -16.59 28.26 39.13
CA PRO A 503 -18.02 28.05 38.95
C PRO A 503 -18.72 27.51 40.20
N GLN A 504 -20.01 27.85 40.38
CA GLN A 504 -20.83 27.39 41.52
C GLN A 504 -21.23 25.92 41.43
N ASP A 505 -21.39 25.41 40.21
CA ASP A 505 -21.79 24.04 39.92
C ASP A 505 -21.19 23.59 38.58
N PHE A 506 -21.40 22.32 38.24
CA PHE A 506 -20.86 21.76 37.01
C PHE A 506 -21.47 22.34 35.73
N SER A 507 -22.71 22.83 35.78
CA SER A 507 -23.35 23.43 34.59
C SER A 507 -22.67 24.76 34.25
N ALA A 508 -22.37 25.57 35.27
CA ALA A 508 -21.56 26.78 35.13
C ALA A 508 -20.12 26.46 34.69
N PHE A 509 -19.53 25.36 35.18
CA PHE A 509 -18.22 24.88 34.71
C PHE A 509 -18.25 24.49 33.23
N ALA A 510 -19.23 23.69 32.82
CA ALA A 510 -19.40 23.27 31.44
C ALA A 510 -19.60 24.46 30.50
N THR A 511 -20.30 25.50 30.95
CA THR A 511 -20.46 26.75 30.19
C THR A 511 -19.12 27.45 29.95
N GLY A 512 -18.29 27.58 30.99
CA GLY A 512 -16.95 28.18 30.85
C GLY A 512 -16.00 27.33 30.01
N PHE A 513 -16.09 26.00 30.11
CA PHE A 513 -15.32 25.09 29.26
C PHE A 513 -15.78 25.17 27.80
N ALA A 514 -17.09 25.28 27.55
CA ALA A 514 -17.66 25.48 26.22
C ALA A 514 -17.13 26.76 25.58
N GLU A 515 -17.11 27.88 26.33
CA GLU A 515 -16.51 29.14 25.88
C GLU A 515 -15.04 28.94 25.49
N PHE A 516 -14.27 28.22 26.30
CA PHE A 516 -12.87 27.95 26.01
C PHE A 516 -12.69 27.15 24.72
N VAL A 517 -13.34 26.00 24.57
CA VAL A 517 -13.14 25.16 23.37
C VAL A 517 -13.71 25.82 22.11
N GLN A 518 -14.84 26.54 22.23
CA GLN A 518 -15.42 27.34 21.14
C GLN A 518 -14.52 28.52 20.76
N GLY A 519 -13.76 29.06 21.71
CA GLY A 519 -12.83 30.17 21.46
C GLY A 519 -11.74 29.82 20.45
N PHE A 520 -11.40 28.55 20.26
CA PHE A 520 -10.47 28.10 19.22
C PHE A 520 -11.15 27.73 17.89
N TYR A 521 -12.48 27.86 17.81
CA TYR A 521 -13.20 27.60 16.58
C TYR A 521 -12.74 28.57 15.49
N TRP A 522 -12.15 28.01 14.44
CA TRP A 522 -11.43 28.74 13.39
C TRP A 522 -12.22 29.90 12.75
N LYS A 523 -13.56 29.82 12.73
CA LYS A 523 -14.43 30.83 12.14
C LYS A 523 -14.55 32.08 13.01
N THR A 524 -14.60 31.89 14.32
CA THR A 524 -14.78 32.97 15.30
C THR A 524 -13.77 32.78 16.44
N PRO A 525 -12.46 32.81 16.14
CA PRO A 525 -11.47 32.61 17.17
C PRO A 525 -11.58 33.78 18.16
N ALA A 526 -11.70 33.46 19.44
CA ALA A 526 -11.81 34.47 20.47
C ALA A 526 -10.48 35.25 20.57
N PRO A 527 -10.49 36.59 20.73
CA PRO A 527 -9.26 37.39 20.74
C PRO A 527 -8.23 36.94 21.78
N TRP A 528 -8.69 36.41 22.92
CA TRP A 528 -7.82 35.92 23.99
C TRP A 528 -7.02 34.67 23.60
N THR A 529 -7.33 33.97 22.51
CA THR A 529 -6.55 32.82 22.03
C THR A 529 -5.15 33.19 21.56
N SER A 530 -4.93 34.47 21.20
CA SER A 530 -3.63 35.01 20.78
C SER A 530 -2.51 34.91 21.82
N ARG A 531 -2.84 34.66 23.10
CA ARG A 531 -1.84 34.41 24.16
C ARG A 531 -1.19 33.03 24.09
N TYR A 532 -1.77 32.11 23.31
CA TYR A 532 -1.28 30.75 23.14
C TYR A 532 -0.42 30.62 21.88
N THR A 533 0.50 29.65 21.86
CA THR A 533 1.39 29.39 20.74
C THR A 533 1.34 27.92 20.31
N GLN A 534 1.45 27.70 19.00
CA GLN A 534 1.72 26.38 18.42
C GLN A 534 3.22 26.20 18.11
N ASP A 535 3.99 27.29 18.07
CA ASP A 535 5.43 27.25 17.86
C ASP A 535 6.15 26.97 19.18
N VAL A 536 6.90 25.87 19.20
CA VAL A 536 7.70 25.39 20.33
C VAL A 536 9.20 25.40 20.02
N GLY A 537 9.61 25.94 18.86
CA GLY A 537 11.00 26.02 18.42
C GLY A 537 11.57 24.65 18.03
N SER A 538 11.22 24.17 16.83
CA SER A 538 11.73 22.89 16.31
C SER A 538 13.12 23.02 15.67
N ARG A 539 13.96 22.00 15.83
CA ARG A 539 15.19 21.80 15.03
C ARG A 539 14.99 20.61 14.11
N GLY A 540 15.40 20.73 12.85
CA GLY A 540 15.42 19.58 11.94
C GLY A 540 16.32 18.47 12.50
N SER A 541 15.83 17.23 12.46
CA SER A 541 16.60 16.03 12.79
C SER A 541 16.59 15.09 11.59
N GLY A 542 17.70 14.38 11.38
CA GLY A 542 17.80 13.36 10.34
C GLY A 542 16.96 12.12 10.67
N TRP A 543 16.65 11.33 9.63
CA TRP A 543 16.04 10.02 9.80
C TRP A 543 16.99 9.06 10.50
N VAL A 544 16.45 8.18 11.34
CA VAL A 544 17.17 7.00 11.80
C VAL A 544 17.10 5.93 10.70
N TYR A 545 18.25 5.41 10.30
CA TYR A 545 18.38 4.44 9.21
C TYR A 545 18.59 2.99 9.68
N ASP A 546 18.38 2.72 10.97
CA ASP A 546 18.44 1.35 11.46
C ASP A 546 17.38 0.48 10.75
N GLU A 547 17.82 -0.63 10.15
CA GLU A 547 16.99 -1.49 9.29
C GLU A 547 15.64 -1.87 9.92
N PRO A 548 15.57 -2.35 11.18
CA PRO A 548 14.31 -2.76 11.79
C PRO A 548 13.27 -1.64 11.87
N THR A 549 13.70 -0.37 11.97
CA THR A 549 12.79 0.78 12.08
C THR A 549 12.12 1.12 10.75
N TRP A 550 12.68 0.67 9.62
CA TRP A 550 12.04 0.77 8.32
C TRP A 550 11.08 -0.42 8.17
N SER A 551 9.90 -0.27 8.77
CA SER A 551 8.81 -1.26 8.76
C SER A 551 8.22 -1.45 7.36
N TRP A 552 8.06 -2.70 6.94
CA TRP A 552 7.36 -3.08 5.69
C TRP A 552 5.88 -3.37 5.94
N ALA A 553 5.43 -3.26 7.19
CA ALA A 553 4.05 -3.43 7.55
C ALA A 553 3.18 -2.26 7.06
N ARG A 554 1.91 -2.57 6.86
CA ARG A 554 0.88 -1.54 6.70
C ARG A 554 0.39 -1.07 8.06
N ALA A 555 0.12 0.23 8.15
CA ALA A 555 -0.64 0.78 9.25
C ALA A 555 -1.94 0.00 9.40
N ARG A 556 -2.09 -0.65 10.55
CA ARG A 556 -3.24 -1.51 10.83
C ARG A 556 -4.34 -0.74 11.53
N ALA A 557 -5.57 -1.16 11.29
CA ALA A 557 -6.71 -0.80 12.11
C ALA A 557 -6.87 -1.82 13.25
N GLU A 558 -8.08 -2.00 13.77
CA GLU A 558 -8.39 -3.07 14.71
C GLU A 558 -7.89 -4.43 14.15
N PRO A 559 -7.00 -5.15 14.85
CA PRO A 559 -6.30 -6.28 14.27
C PRO A 559 -7.20 -7.51 14.17
N PHE A 560 -6.79 -8.44 13.30
CA PHE A 560 -7.28 -9.82 13.32
C PHE A 560 -6.36 -10.69 14.17
N PHE A 561 -6.90 -11.78 14.72
CA PHE A 561 -6.09 -12.67 15.55
C PHE A 561 -4.97 -13.33 14.75
N GLY A 562 -3.71 -13.07 15.14
CA GLY A 562 -2.52 -13.57 14.46
C GLY A 562 -1.88 -12.61 13.48
N GLN A 563 -2.49 -11.46 13.21
CA GLN A 563 -1.89 -10.41 12.38
C GLN A 563 -0.52 -10.02 12.93
N ASP A 564 0.49 -9.95 12.06
CA ASP A 564 1.93 -9.77 12.33
C ASP A 564 2.58 -10.95 13.12
N GLN A 565 1.90 -11.48 14.15
CA GLN A 565 2.42 -12.55 15.02
C GLN A 565 2.58 -13.91 14.33
N ALA A 566 1.70 -14.25 13.38
CA ALA A 566 1.69 -15.55 12.72
C ALA A 566 2.89 -15.73 11.77
N HIS A 567 3.29 -14.67 11.07
CA HIS A 567 4.52 -14.69 10.26
C HIS A 567 5.76 -14.89 11.15
N LEU A 568 5.86 -14.15 12.26
CA LEU A 568 6.95 -14.31 13.24
C LEU A 568 6.98 -15.70 13.86
N ALA A 569 5.81 -16.30 14.15
CA ALA A 569 5.72 -17.68 14.60
C ALA A 569 6.35 -18.65 13.59
N GLY A 570 6.12 -18.41 12.29
CA GLY A 570 6.76 -19.13 11.20
C GLY A 570 8.27 -19.09 11.30
N ASP A 571 8.87 -17.91 11.38
CA ASP A 571 10.31 -17.73 11.48
C ASP A 571 10.92 -18.40 12.72
N VAL A 572 10.26 -18.28 13.87
CA VAL A 572 10.68 -18.94 15.11
C VAL A 572 10.67 -20.46 14.97
N LEU A 573 9.63 -21.01 14.32
CA LEU A 573 9.52 -22.45 14.08
C LEU A 573 10.57 -22.93 13.07
N VAL A 574 10.90 -22.15 12.04
CA VAL A 574 12.01 -22.44 11.12
C VAL A 574 13.33 -22.53 11.89
N LYS A 575 13.66 -21.51 12.70
CA LYS A 575 14.87 -21.50 13.55
C LYS A 575 14.89 -22.66 14.55
N GLY A 576 13.71 -23.10 15.01
CA GLY A 576 13.53 -24.27 15.87
C GLY A 576 13.58 -25.62 15.17
N GLY A 577 13.76 -25.67 13.84
CA GLY A 577 13.74 -26.90 13.04
C GLY A 577 12.36 -27.56 12.94
N LYS A 578 11.28 -26.80 13.18
CA LYS A 578 9.88 -27.25 13.12
C LYS A 578 9.24 -26.86 11.80
N LEU A 579 9.84 -27.31 10.69
CA LEU A 579 9.52 -26.84 9.34
C LEU A 579 8.04 -27.06 8.95
N ARG A 580 7.42 -28.19 9.33
CA ARG A 580 6.01 -28.46 9.00
C ARG A 580 5.06 -27.52 9.73
N GLU A 581 5.30 -27.26 11.01
CA GLU A 581 4.52 -26.31 11.79
C GLU A 581 4.81 -24.86 11.35
N ALA A 582 6.03 -24.58 10.86
CA ALA A 582 6.36 -23.29 10.26
C ALA A 582 5.52 -23.02 9.00
N VAL A 583 5.32 -24.01 8.11
CA VAL A 583 4.41 -23.88 6.95
C VAL A 583 3.01 -23.48 7.40
N GLN A 584 2.47 -24.12 8.43
CA GLN A 584 1.15 -23.77 8.99
C GLN A 584 1.09 -22.32 9.47
N ALA A 585 2.14 -21.85 10.16
CA ALA A 585 2.22 -20.49 10.67
C ALA A 585 2.38 -19.45 9.55
N LEU A 586 3.22 -19.72 8.55
CA LEU A 586 3.45 -18.84 7.41
C LEU A 586 2.22 -18.74 6.50
N VAL A 587 1.50 -19.84 6.26
CA VAL A 587 0.21 -19.83 5.53
C VAL A 587 -0.84 -19.02 6.29
N TRP A 588 -0.91 -19.16 7.62
CA TRP A 588 -1.78 -18.34 8.47
C TRP A 588 -1.36 -16.86 8.46
N GLY A 589 -0.07 -16.56 8.47
CA GLY A 589 0.46 -15.20 8.32
C GLY A 589 0.02 -14.56 7.00
N LEU A 590 0.16 -15.26 5.86
CA LEU A 590 -0.31 -14.75 4.57
C LEU A 590 -1.83 -14.50 4.53
N GLU A 591 -2.62 -15.29 5.25
CA GLU A 591 -4.05 -15.05 5.41
C GLU A 591 -4.35 -13.76 6.18
N MET A 592 -3.62 -13.50 7.28
CA MET A 592 -3.87 -12.35 8.16
C MET A 592 -3.21 -11.05 7.65
N ASP A 593 -2.03 -11.14 7.04
CA ASP A 593 -1.21 -9.97 6.72
C ASP A 593 -1.38 -9.56 5.25
N GLY A 594 -1.80 -10.50 4.39
CA GLY A 594 -1.97 -10.31 2.96
C GLY A 594 -0.73 -10.72 2.17
N ARG A 595 -0.47 -10.04 1.05
CA ARG A 595 0.76 -10.25 0.28
C ARG A 595 1.94 -9.62 1.03
N HIS A 596 2.99 -10.42 1.24
CA HIS A 596 4.23 -9.98 1.86
C HIS A 596 5.41 -10.71 1.18
N PRO A 597 6.18 -10.08 0.28
CA PRO A 597 7.18 -10.77 -0.53
C PRO A 597 8.23 -11.57 0.27
N VAL A 598 8.68 -11.03 1.41
CA VAL A 598 9.63 -11.72 2.31
C VAL A 598 8.98 -12.98 2.91
N GLY A 599 7.71 -12.90 3.31
CA GLY A 599 6.97 -14.03 3.87
C GLY A 599 6.67 -15.10 2.81
N GLU A 600 6.32 -14.68 1.60
CA GLU A 600 6.13 -15.57 0.45
C GLU A 600 7.45 -16.29 0.08
N SER A 601 8.58 -15.59 0.12
CA SER A 601 9.93 -16.15 -0.13
C SER A 601 10.36 -17.14 0.96
N ALA A 602 10.18 -16.79 2.24
CA ALA A 602 10.46 -17.68 3.37
C ALA A 602 9.64 -18.97 3.27
N LEU A 603 8.34 -18.84 2.97
CA LEU A 603 7.45 -19.99 2.78
C LEU A 603 7.91 -20.88 1.62
N ALA A 604 8.22 -20.29 0.46
CA ALA A 604 8.73 -21.04 -0.68
C ALA A 604 10.01 -21.82 -0.34
N SER A 605 10.95 -21.19 0.37
CA SER A 605 12.22 -21.81 0.81
C SER A 605 12.00 -23.00 1.77
N VAL A 606 11.10 -22.85 2.73
CA VAL A 606 10.74 -23.92 3.67
C VAL A 606 10.09 -25.10 2.94
N LEU A 607 9.20 -24.82 1.98
CA LEU A 607 8.53 -25.87 1.20
C LEU A 607 9.51 -26.63 0.31
N VAL A 608 10.47 -25.95 -0.33
CA VAL A 608 11.57 -26.61 -1.05
C VAL A 608 12.35 -27.54 -0.13
N SER A 609 12.68 -27.08 1.08
CA SER A 609 13.42 -27.87 2.07
C SER A 609 12.67 -29.11 2.55
N LEU A 610 11.34 -29.09 2.50
CA LEU A 610 10.47 -30.22 2.81
C LEU A 610 10.21 -31.15 1.62
N GLY A 611 10.60 -30.76 0.40
CA GLY A 611 10.27 -31.48 -0.83
C GLY A 611 8.84 -31.25 -1.33
N GLU A 612 8.15 -30.22 -0.83
CA GLU A 612 6.76 -29.89 -1.20
C GLU A 612 6.74 -29.00 -2.46
N GLU A 613 7.10 -29.58 -3.60
CA GLU A 613 7.32 -28.86 -4.88
C GLU A 613 6.09 -28.09 -5.35
N ASP A 614 4.89 -28.69 -5.26
CA ASP A 614 3.62 -28.08 -5.68
C ASP A 614 3.35 -26.77 -4.93
N GLY A 615 3.50 -26.79 -3.60
CA GLY A 615 3.27 -25.63 -2.75
C GLY A 615 4.36 -24.56 -2.93
N ALA A 616 5.62 -24.97 -3.02
CA ALA A 616 6.75 -24.06 -3.25
C ALA A 616 6.58 -23.28 -4.56
N TRP A 617 6.18 -23.98 -5.63
CA TRP A 617 5.93 -23.36 -6.92
C TRP A 617 4.75 -22.38 -6.86
N ALA A 618 3.65 -22.74 -6.18
CA ALA A 618 2.49 -21.87 -6.03
C ALA A 618 2.79 -20.60 -5.20
N ALA A 619 3.61 -20.72 -4.14
CA ALA A 619 4.08 -19.59 -3.34
C ALA A 619 4.90 -18.60 -4.18
N GLU A 620 5.85 -19.12 -4.97
CA GLU A 620 6.69 -18.28 -5.84
C GLU A 620 5.88 -17.62 -6.97
N GLN A 621 4.94 -18.35 -7.59
CA GLN A 621 4.06 -17.79 -8.61
C GLN A 621 3.19 -16.66 -8.10
N ARG A 622 2.66 -16.79 -6.88
CA ARG A 622 1.94 -15.70 -6.22
C ARG A 622 2.81 -14.45 -6.10
N ARG A 623 4.10 -14.62 -5.80
CA ARG A 623 5.08 -13.54 -5.65
C ARG A 623 5.30 -12.79 -6.97
N THR A 624 5.56 -13.52 -8.05
CA THR A 624 6.04 -12.97 -9.33
C THR A 624 4.94 -12.56 -10.30
N PHE A 625 3.74 -13.15 -10.23
CA PHE A 625 2.65 -12.82 -11.15
C PHE A 625 2.10 -11.39 -10.90
N PRO A 626 1.84 -10.57 -11.94
CA PRO A 626 1.75 -10.90 -13.37
C PRO A 626 3.01 -10.61 -14.18
N ALA A 627 4.17 -10.38 -13.55
CA ALA A 627 5.38 -10.00 -14.27
C ALA A 627 5.81 -11.08 -15.30
N PRO A 628 6.44 -10.68 -16.42
CA PRO A 628 6.95 -11.64 -17.41
C PRO A 628 7.93 -12.64 -16.80
N LEU A 629 7.90 -13.88 -17.29
CA LEU A 629 8.91 -14.87 -16.93
C LEU A 629 10.24 -14.50 -17.60
N ILE A 630 11.33 -14.58 -16.84
CA ILE A 630 12.67 -14.26 -17.33
C ILE A 630 13.48 -15.57 -17.38
N ASP A 631 14.24 -15.73 -18.46
CA ASP A 631 15.15 -16.88 -18.65
C ASP A 631 16.17 -16.95 -17.50
N GLY A 632 16.33 -18.14 -16.91
CA GLY A 632 17.13 -18.34 -15.70
C GLY A 632 16.46 -17.84 -14.41
N GLY A 633 15.20 -17.39 -14.47
CA GLY A 633 14.42 -16.99 -13.29
C GLY A 633 14.12 -18.15 -12.32
N GLY A 634 13.59 -17.79 -11.14
CA GLY A 634 13.31 -18.70 -10.03
C GLY A 634 12.29 -19.81 -10.33
N LEU A 635 11.75 -20.45 -9.29
CA LEU A 635 10.84 -21.61 -9.42
C LEU A 635 9.63 -21.35 -10.33
N ALA A 636 9.08 -20.12 -10.32
CA ALA A 636 7.94 -19.72 -11.14
C ALA A 636 8.24 -19.73 -12.65
N SER A 637 9.51 -19.60 -13.06
CA SER A 637 9.92 -19.71 -14.47
C SER A 637 9.98 -21.15 -14.98
N ARG A 638 9.70 -22.14 -14.12
CA ARG A 638 9.57 -23.56 -14.50
C ARG A 638 8.10 -23.92 -14.69
N PRO A 639 7.78 -24.89 -15.58
CA PRO A 639 6.41 -25.38 -15.72
C PRO A 639 5.84 -25.88 -14.39
N ALA A 640 4.56 -25.59 -14.13
CA ALA A 640 3.90 -26.04 -12.91
C ALA A 640 4.01 -27.57 -12.74
N PRO A 641 4.45 -28.09 -11.57
CA PRO A 641 4.71 -29.52 -11.37
C PRO A 641 3.45 -30.37 -11.56
N PHE A 642 2.30 -29.88 -11.13
CA PHE A 642 0.99 -30.51 -11.28
C PHE A 642 0.33 -30.31 -12.66
N ARG A 643 0.97 -29.59 -13.60
CA ARG A 643 0.40 -29.30 -14.94
C ARG A 643 -0.04 -30.55 -15.70
N ARG A 644 0.66 -31.68 -15.53
CA ARG A 644 0.32 -32.95 -16.18
C ARG A 644 -1.09 -33.45 -15.83
N GLY A 645 -1.62 -33.03 -14.68
CA GLY A 645 -2.99 -33.32 -14.24
C GLY A 645 -4.05 -32.36 -14.81
N LEU A 646 -3.65 -31.27 -15.45
CA LEU A 646 -4.52 -30.22 -15.99
C LEU A 646 -4.64 -30.36 -17.51
N ARG A 647 -5.36 -31.40 -17.95
CA ARG A 647 -5.46 -31.78 -19.36
C ARG A 647 -6.32 -30.80 -20.15
N ALA A 648 -7.45 -30.38 -19.59
CA ALA A 648 -8.33 -29.40 -20.25
C ALA A 648 -7.68 -28.02 -20.32
N THR A 649 -7.01 -27.57 -19.25
CA THR A 649 -6.26 -26.31 -19.26
C THR A 649 -5.10 -26.36 -20.27
N SER A 650 -4.36 -27.47 -20.35
CA SER A 650 -3.28 -27.64 -21.35
C SER A 650 -3.82 -27.68 -22.78
N HIS A 651 -4.98 -28.31 -23.00
CA HIS A 651 -5.65 -28.32 -24.30
C HIS A 651 -6.10 -26.92 -24.71
N LEU A 652 -6.65 -26.12 -23.79
CA LEU A 652 -7.00 -24.73 -24.06
C LEU A 652 -5.78 -23.90 -24.52
N LEU A 653 -4.63 -24.07 -23.87
CA LEU A 653 -3.39 -23.39 -24.28
C LEU A 653 -2.93 -23.82 -25.69
N ALA A 654 -2.96 -25.12 -25.99
CA ALA A 654 -2.62 -25.63 -27.31
C ALA A 654 -3.56 -25.07 -28.40
N LEU A 655 -4.86 -25.01 -28.10
CA LEU A 655 -5.87 -24.45 -28.99
C LEU A 655 -5.62 -22.98 -29.29
N TYR A 656 -5.16 -22.17 -28.32
CA TYR A 656 -4.74 -20.80 -28.62
C TYR A 656 -3.65 -20.75 -29.70
N GLY A 657 -2.63 -21.61 -29.62
CA GLY A 657 -1.57 -21.69 -30.63
C GLY A 657 -2.08 -22.10 -32.02
N GLU A 658 -2.97 -23.08 -32.08
CA GLU A 658 -3.62 -23.52 -33.34
C GLU A 658 -4.44 -22.39 -33.97
N LEU A 659 -5.23 -21.68 -33.16
CA LEU A 659 -6.04 -20.56 -33.65
C LEU A 659 -5.17 -19.40 -34.10
N VAL A 660 -4.10 -19.06 -33.37
CA VAL A 660 -3.15 -18.00 -33.80
C VAL A 660 -2.60 -18.31 -35.20
N ALA A 661 -2.14 -19.53 -35.46
CA ALA A 661 -1.64 -19.94 -36.77
C ALA A 661 -2.74 -19.88 -37.87
N GLY A 662 -3.96 -20.27 -37.51
CA GLY A 662 -5.13 -20.18 -38.40
C GLY A 662 -5.47 -18.74 -38.78
N GLU A 663 -5.47 -17.82 -37.82
CA GLU A 663 -5.75 -16.39 -38.03
C GLU A 663 -4.66 -15.70 -38.86
N VAL A 664 -3.39 -16.05 -38.65
CA VAL A 664 -2.27 -15.60 -39.50
C VAL A 664 -2.47 -16.05 -40.95
N THR A 665 -2.81 -17.33 -41.15
CA THR A 665 -3.06 -17.88 -42.49
C THR A 665 -4.26 -17.22 -43.17
N ALA A 666 -5.26 -16.80 -42.37
CA ALA A 666 -6.45 -16.13 -42.85
C ALA A 666 -6.27 -14.60 -43.03
N GLY A 667 -5.07 -14.06 -42.85
CA GLY A 667 -4.79 -12.64 -43.07
C GLY A 667 -5.39 -11.71 -42.00
N ARG A 668 -5.62 -12.21 -40.78
CA ARG A 668 -6.20 -11.47 -39.63
C ARG A 668 -5.17 -11.23 -38.51
N PRO A 669 -4.16 -10.36 -38.74
CA PRO A 669 -3.04 -10.19 -37.83
C PRO A 669 -3.43 -9.62 -36.45
N LEU A 670 -4.46 -8.77 -36.34
CA LEU A 670 -4.87 -8.24 -35.04
C LEU A 670 -5.58 -9.31 -34.20
N THR A 671 -6.41 -10.14 -34.84
CA THR A 671 -7.09 -11.27 -34.20
C THR A 671 -6.08 -12.31 -33.72
N ALA A 672 -5.11 -12.65 -34.57
CA ALA A 672 -3.99 -13.52 -34.19
C ALA A 672 -3.23 -12.96 -32.97
N ARG A 673 -2.92 -11.65 -32.96
CA ARG A 673 -2.22 -11.00 -31.84
C ARG A 673 -3.04 -10.99 -30.55
N ALA A 674 -4.35 -10.76 -30.63
CA ALA A 674 -5.22 -10.78 -29.47
C ALA A 674 -5.33 -12.19 -28.84
N LEU A 675 -5.43 -13.22 -29.69
CA LEU A 675 -5.40 -14.62 -29.25
C LEU A 675 -4.04 -15.02 -28.67
N ALA A 676 -2.95 -14.56 -29.30
CA ALA A 676 -1.59 -14.80 -28.80
C ALA A 676 -1.40 -14.19 -27.41
N ALA A 677 -1.85 -12.95 -27.18
CA ALA A 677 -1.77 -12.32 -25.87
C ALA A 677 -2.64 -13.02 -24.80
N ASP A 678 -3.87 -13.45 -25.15
CA ASP A 678 -4.70 -14.25 -24.25
C ASP A 678 -4.03 -15.62 -23.93
N GLY A 679 -3.40 -16.26 -24.92
CA GLY A 679 -2.67 -17.52 -24.77
C GLY A 679 -1.39 -17.39 -23.95
N ASP A 680 -0.60 -16.33 -24.16
CA ASP A 680 0.62 -16.05 -23.41
C ASP A 680 0.31 -15.71 -21.93
N ARG A 681 -0.82 -15.04 -21.66
CA ARG A 681 -1.31 -14.87 -20.28
C ARG A 681 -1.60 -16.22 -19.60
N LEU A 682 -2.22 -17.16 -20.30
CA LEU A 682 -2.46 -18.52 -19.80
C LEU A 682 -1.15 -19.30 -19.64
N ALA A 683 -0.20 -19.15 -20.57
CA ALA A 683 1.13 -19.75 -20.48
C ALA A 683 1.86 -19.27 -19.21
N ARG A 684 1.80 -17.97 -18.91
CA ARG A 684 2.39 -17.38 -17.71
C ARG A 684 1.84 -17.98 -16.42
N TRP A 685 0.52 -18.15 -16.34
CA TRP A 685 -0.13 -18.83 -15.20
C TRP A 685 0.36 -20.26 -14.98
N LEU A 686 0.84 -20.93 -16.03
CA LEU A 686 1.35 -22.30 -16.00
C LEU A 686 2.89 -22.37 -15.86
N GLY A 687 3.58 -21.24 -15.71
CA GLY A 687 5.04 -21.16 -15.66
C GLY A 687 5.70 -21.50 -16.99
N LEU A 688 5.06 -21.15 -18.10
CA LEU A 688 5.54 -21.42 -19.47
C LEU A 688 5.95 -20.12 -20.17
N PRO A 689 6.97 -20.17 -21.05
CA PRO A 689 7.43 -18.99 -21.78
C PRO A 689 6.35 -18.43 -22.72
N GLU A 690 6.38 -17.11 -22.90
CA GLU A 690 5.44 -16.35 -23.72
C GLU A 690 5.93 -16.27 -25.16
N THR A 691 5.65 -17.32 -25.93
CA THR A 691 6.19 -17.47 -27.28
C THR A 691 5.24 -17.04 -28.38
N LEU A 692 3.93 -16.91 -28.10
CA LEU A 692 2.94 -16.71 -29.16
C LEU A 692 3.02 -15.30 -29.74
N VAL A 693 3.05 -14.25 -28.92
CA VAL A 693 3.14 -12.86 -29.40
C VAL A 693 4.49 -12.60 -30.08
N VAL A 694 5.57 -13.10 -29.48
CA VAL A 694 6.93 -12.95 -30.02
C VAL A 694 7.04 -13.56 -31.42
N GLY A 695 6.42 -14.73 -31.63
CA GLY A 695 6.41 -15.42 -32.92
C GLY A 695 5.72 -14.65 -34.07
N LEU A 696 4.91 -13.63 -33.76
CA LEU A 696 4.19 -12.83 -34.77
C LEU A 696 5.00 -11.66 -35.34
N GLY A 697 6.16 -11.32 -34.76
CA GLY A 697 6.95 -10.14 -35.17
C GLY A 697 6.24 -8.80 -34.86
N PRO A 698 6.78 -7.64 -35.28
CA PRO A 698 6.18 -6.33 -35.01
C PRO A 698 4.80 -6.17 -35.69
N PRO A 699 3.90 -5.35 -35.14
CA PRO A 699 2.56 -5.19 -35.69
C PRO A 699 2.56 -4.48 -37.06
N ALA A 700 1.69 -4.93 -37.97
CA ALA A 700 1.51 -4.32 -39.29
C ALA A 700 0.92 -2.91 -39.17
N THR A 701 1.41 -1.97 -39.99
CA THR A 701 0.89 -0.59 -40.07
C THR A 701 -0.39 -0.54 -40.89
N GLY A 702 -1.36 0.31 -40.50
CA GLY A 702 -2.53 0.63 -41.32
C GLY A 702 -3.85 -0.11 -40.99
N CYS A 703 -3.95 -0.83 -39.87
CA CYS A 703 -5.23 -1.42 -39.45
C CYS A 703 -6.23 -0.35 -38.97
N THR A 704 -7.48 -0.45 -39.42
CA THR A 704 -8.61 0.39 -38.99
C THR A 704 -9.14 -0.04 -37.62
N GLU A 705 -9.27 0.90 -36.68
CA GLU A 705 -9.82 0.62 -35.34
C GLU A 705 -11.35 0.49 -35.38
N LEU A 706 -11.86 -0.68 -35.80
CA LEU A 706 -13.29 -1.02 -35.73
C LEU A 706 -13.64 -1.95 -34.56
N HIS A 707 -12.67 -2.35 -33.74
CA HIS A 707 -12.82 -3.11 -32.49
C HIS A 707 -11.81 -2.58 -31.43
N PRO A 708 -12.17 -2.49 -30.14
CA PRO A 708 -11.20 -2.18 -29.09
C PRO A 708 -10.25 -3.37 -28.88
N PHE A 709 -8.97 -3.30 -29.28
CA PHE A 709 -8.02 -4.43 -29.21
C PHE A 709 -8.03 -5.22 -27.87
N ASP A 710 -8.16 -4.50 -26.75
CA ASP A 710 -8.33 -5.06 -25.42
C ASP A 710 -9.69 -5.71 -25.18
N ARG A 711 -9.87 -6.45 -24.09
CA ARG A 711 -11.21 -6.98 -23.75
C ARG A 711 -12.20 -5.82 -23.59
N GLN A 712 -13.48 -6.04 -23.91
CA GLN A 712 -14.50 -5.01 -23.70
C GLN A 712 -14.53 -4.57 -22.23
N ALA A 713 -14.70 -3.27 -22.02
CA ALA A 713 -14.93 -2.75 -20.68
C ALA A 713 -16.24 -3.33 -20.14
N ARG A 714 -16.28 -3.78 -18.90
CA ARG A 714 -17.51 -4.19 -18.21
C ARG A 714 -18.00 -3.07 -17.31
N ARG A 715 -19.31 -2.95 -17.15
CA ARG A 715 -19.90 -1.99 -16.22
C ARG A 715 -19.82 -2.55 -14.80
N LEU A 716 -19.45 -1.72 -13.82
CA LEU A 716 -19.46 -2.13 -12.42
C LEU A 716 -20.88 -2.22 -11.85
N VAL A 717 -21.82 -1.52 -12.48
CA VAL A 717 -23.22 -1.40 -12.08
C VAL A 717 -24.11 -1.91 -13.23
N THR A 718 -24.24 -3.22 -13.40
CA THR A 718 -25.39 -3.77 -14.11
C THR A 718 -26.07 -4.80 -13.24
N ALA A 719 -27.39 -4.64 -13.12
CA ALA A 719 -28.29 -5.76 -12.96
C ALA A 719 -28.03 -6.73 -14.12
N ASN A 720 -27.12 -7.68 -13.93
CA ASN A 720 -27.09 -8.83 -14.80
C ASN A 720 -28.39 -9.58 -14.54
N ALA A 721 -29.30 -9.54 -15.50
CA ALA A 721 -30.55 -10.31 -15.51
C ALA A 721 -30.24 -11.76 -15.09
N GLY A 722 -30.54 -12.08 -13.83
CA GLY A 722 -30.20 -13.35 -13.18
C GLY A 722 -29.63 -13.23 -11.76
N ARG A 723 -29.05 -12.08 -11.37
CA ARG A 723 -28.75 -11.75 -9.98
C ARG A 723 -29.85 -10.83 -9.45
N ARG A 724 -30.40 -11.12 -8.26
CA ARG A 724 -31.46 -10.28 -7.66
C ARG A 724 -30.91 -8.87 -7.43
N ASP A 725 -31.77 -7.86 -7.59
CA ASP A 725 -31.46 -6.47 -7.27
C ASP A 725 -30.74 -6.40 -5.90
N GLY A 726 -29.49 -5.91 -5.89
CA GLY A 726 -28.67 -5.77 -4.68
C GLY A 726 -27.37 -6.59 -4.59
N GLU A 727 -26.98 -7.41 -5.59
CA GLU A 727 -25.78 -8.27 -5.49
C GLU A 727 -24.47 -7.72 -6.09
N ALA A 728 -24.49 -6.63 -6.86
CA ALA A 728 -23.27 -6.07 -7.47
C ALA A 728 -22.39 -5.32 -6.47
N PHE A 729 -23.01 -4.74 -5.45
CA PHE A 729 -22.38 -3.92 -4.43
C PHE A 729 -22.77 -4.42 -3.04
N VAL A 730 -21.81 -4.35 -2.11
CA VAL A 730 -22.02 -4.73 -0.71
C VAL A 730 -21.35 -3.69 0.19
N GLU A 731 -22.00 -3.37 1.31
CA GLU A 731 -21.35 -2.59 2.36
C GLU A 731 -20.28 -3.41 3.07
N ASP A 732 -19.20 -2.75 3.45
CA ASP A 732 -18.12 -3.36 4.23
C ASP A 732 -17.51 -2.30 5.18
N GLU A 733 -16.48 -2.68 5.93
CA GLU A 733 -15.69 -1.77 6.76
C GLU A 733 -14.53 -1.17 5.96
N LEU A 734 -14.15 0.08 6.27
CA LEU A 734 -13.02 0.79 5.69
C LEU A 734 -12.39 1.76 6.71
N SER A 735 -11.15 1.47 7.12
CA SER A 735 -10.48 2.21 8.18
C SER A 735 -10.43 3.72 7.89
N GLY A 736 -10.82 4.56 8.85
CA GLY A 736 -10.96 6.01 8.67
C GLY A 736 -12.31 6.48 8.11
N TYR A 737 -13.17 5.56 7.67
CA TYR A 737 -14.57 5.84 7.28
C TYR A 737 -15.59 5.14 8.19
N ASP A 738 -15.14 4.29 9.12
CA ASP A 738 -16.03 3.47 9.95
C ASP A 738 -16.67 4.24 11.11
N GLU A 739 -15.96 5.19 11.72
CA GLU A 739 -16.38 5.85 12.97
C GLU A 739 -17.66 6.67 12.81
N ARG A 740 -17.85 7.30 11.65
CA ARG A 740 -19.05 8.08 11.30
C ARG A 740 -19.91 7.38 10.24
N ARG A 741 -19.73 6.07 10.04
CA ARG A 741 -20.42 5.32 8.99
C ARG A 741 -21.91 5.20 9.31
N VAL A 742 -22.75 5.54 8.33
CA VAL A 742 -24.20 5.33 8.42
C VAL A 742 -24.59 4.19 7.48
N ALA A 743 -25.17 3.12 8.04
CA ALA A 743 -25.64 1.99 7.26
C ALA A 743 -26.76 2.39 6.28
N GLY A 744 -26.73 1.78 5.10
CA GLY A 744 -27.65 1.99 3.99
C GLY A 744 -27.45 3.32 3.25
N LEU A 745 -26.35 4.04 3.48
CA LEU A 745 -26.12 5.38 2.91
C LEU A 745 -25.53 5.31 1.49
N TRP A 746 -26.13 4.47 0.64
CA TRP A 746 -25.82 4.33 -0.79
C TRP A 746 -27.06 3.83 -1.55
N TYR A 747 -27.03 3.94 -2.88
CA TYR A 747 -28.10 3.45 -3.76
C TYR A 747 -27.56 3.24 -5.18
N ALA A 748 -27.89 2.11 -5.81
CA ALA A 748 -27.67 1.89 -7.24
C ALA A 748 -29.01 2.08 -7.98
N ASP A 749 -29.04 2.96 -8.98
CA ASP A 749 -30.27 3.27 -9.72
C ASP A 749 -30.55 2.28 -10.87
N GLU A 750 -31.76 2.35 -11.41
CA GLU A 750 -32.21 1.53 -12.55
C GLU A 750 -31.40 1.79 -13.83
N HIS A 751 -30.68 2.91 -13.89
CA HIS A 751 -29.79 3.26 -14.98
C HIS A 751 -28.38 2.74 -14.78
N GLY A 752 -28.05 2.09 -13.66
CA GLY A 752 -26.72 1.60 -13.32
C GLY A 752 -25.75 2.70 -12.85
N GLN A 753 -26.24 3.73 -12.18
CA GLN A 753 -25.41 4.74 -11.52
C GLN A 753 -25.34 4.42 -10.03
N LEU A 754 -24.16 4.63 -9.42
CA LEU A 754 -23.97 4.39 -7.99
C LEU A 754 -23.95 5.72 -7.24
N HIS A 755 -24.83 5.87 -6.28
CA HIS A 755 -24.85 6.98 -5.34
C HIS A 755 -24.24 6.53 -4.01
N VAL A 756 -23.30 7.32 -3.49
CA VAL A 756 -22.64 7.08 -2.20
C VAL A 756 -22.80 8.34 -1.34
N GLY A 757 -23.14 8.18 -0.06
CA GLY A 757 -23.50 9.29 0.83
C GLY A 757 -25.00 9.64 0.83
N ARG A 758 -25.86 8.81 0.19
CA ARG A 758 -27.32 8.97 0.22
C ARG A 758 -28.07 7.67 -0.03
N ARG A 759 -29.29 7.56 0.53
CA ARG A 759 -30.16 6.36 0.45
C ARG A 759 -31.04 6.27 -0.79
N ARG A 760 -31.22 7.38 -1.50
CA ARG A 760 -32.11 7.51 -2.65
C ARG A 760 -31.59 8.57 -3.62
N PRO A 761 -31.98 8.54 -4.90
CA PRO A 761 -31.70 9.62 -5.84
C PRO A 761 -32.28 10.95 -5.34
N ARG A 762 -31.74 12.05 -5.88
CA ARG A 762 -32.29 13.38 -5.61
C ARG A 762 -33.67 13.51 -6.26
N GLN A 763 -34.60 14.16 -5.58
CA GLN A 763 -35.98 14.37 -6.08
C GLN A 763 -36.24 15.84 -6.48
N ASP A 764 -35.39 16.78 -6.04
CA ASP A 764 -35.59 18.22 -6.26
C ASP A 764 -34.98 18.73 -7.57
N THR A 765 -35.51 19.85 -8.08
CA THR A 765 -35.22 20.43 -9.41
C THR A 765 -33.97 21.32 -9.51
N GLY A 766 -33.27 21.61 -8.41
CA GLY A 766 -31.96 22.29 -8.47
C GLY A 766 -30.87 21.36 -9.01
N ASP A 767 -29.60 21.75 -8.97
CA ASP A 767 -28.48 20.87 -9.38
C ASP A 767 -27.77 20.17 -8.20
N ARG A 768 -27.82 20.76 -6.99
CA ARG A 768 -27.11 20.28 -5.79
C ARG A 768 -27.91 20.53 -4.51
N ASP A 769 -27.61 19.76 -3.47
CA ASP A 769 -28.09 20.05 -2.11
C ASP A 769 -27.11 21.02 -1.42
N ARG A 770 -27.60 22.12 -0.84
CA ARG A 770 -26.75 23.04 -0.06
C ARG A 770 -26.08 22.31 1.10
N ALA A 771 -26.80 21.47 1.85
CA ALA A 771 -26.25 20.80 3.01
C ALA A 771 -25.32 19.63 2.61
N ALA A 772 -24.09 19.62 3.15
CA ALA A 772 -23.18 18.48 3.07
C ALA A 772 -22.96 17.90 4.48
N HIS A 773 -23.62 16.78 4.79
CA HIS A 773 -23.48 16.14 6.10
C HIS A 773 -22.12 15.46 6.24
N GLN A 774 -21.46 15.61 7.40
CA GLN A 774 -20.21 14.93 7.72
C GLN A 774 -20.46 13.49 8.22
N VAL A 775 -21.04 12.66 7.35
CA VAL A 775 -21.31 11.24 7.60
C VAL A 775 -20.58 10.39 6.58
N CYS A 776 -20.10 9.24 7.01
CA CYS A 776 -19.35 8.34 6.15
C CYS A 776 -20.24 7.28 5.51
N ALA A 777 -19.88 6.88 4.30
CA ALA A 777 -20.44 5.72 3.60
C ALA A 777 -19.30 4.98 2.89
N PHE A 778 -19.39 3.65 2.83
CA PHE A 778 -18.49 2.83 2.03
C PHE A 778 -19.24 1.64 1.45
N VAL A 779 -19.04 1.41 0.16
CA VAL A 779 -19.59 0.28 -0.57
C VAL A 779 -18.54 -0.24 -1.54
N ARG A 780 -18.48 -1.55 -1.74
CA ARG A 780 -17.55 -2.18 -2.68
C ARG A 780 -18.25 -3.13 -3.63
N CYS A 781 -17.62 -3.37 -4.77
CA CYS A 781 -18.05 -4.39 -5.73
C CYS A 781 -17.89 -5.79 -5.12
N THR A 782 -18.70 -6.74 -5.59
CA THR A 782 -18.60 -8.16 -5.20
C THR A 782 -17.59 -8.94 -6.04
N ASP A 783 -17.14 -8.39 -7.17
CA ASP A 783 -16.15 -9.03 -8.04
C ASP A 783 -14.71 -8.68 -7.62
N TRP A 784 -13.85 -9.71 -7.61
CA TRP A 784 -12.41 -9.56 -7.40
C TRP A 784 -11.69 -9.22 -8.70
N VAL A 785 -10.86 -8.18 -8.69
CA VAL A 785 -9.98 -7.83 -9.81
C VAL A 785 -8.62 -8.50 -9.61
N LEU A 786 -8.27 -9.42 -10.50
CA LEU A 786 -6.99 -10.14 -10.46
C LEU A 786 -5.81 -9.27 -10.92
N PRO A 787 -4.56 -9.61 -10.54
CA PRO A 787 -3.38 -8.88 -10.98
C PRO A 787 -3.26 -8.82 -12.51
N GLY A 788 -2.71 -7.73 -13.00
CA GLY A 788 -2.48 -7.48 -14.43
C GLY A 788 -2.53 -5.99 -14.75
N ALA A 789 -2.79 -5.69 -16.02
CA ALA A 789 -3.06 -4.34 -16.48
C ALA A 789 -4.57 -4.12 -16.65
N TRP A 790 -5.12 -3.06 -16.06
CA TRP A 790 -6.54 -2.73 -16.17
C TRP A 790 -6.81 -1.24 -15.93
N SER A 791 -7.97 -0.75 -16.37
CA SER A 791 -8.41 0.64 -16.21
C SER A 791 -9.80 0.70 -15.60
N LEU A 792 -9.96 1.48 -14.54
CA LEU A 792 -11.25 1.91 -13.99
C LEU A 792 -11.57 3.31 -14.50
N LYS A 793 -12.73 3.48 -15.12
CA LYS A 793 -13.24 4.77 -15.60
C LYS A 793 -14.55 5.07 -14.92
N ALA A 794 -14.74 6.29 -14.44
CA ALA A 794 -16.02 6.75 -13.93
C ALA A 794 -16.10 8.27 -14.06
N ARG A 795 -17.31 8.79 -14.20
CA ARG A 795 -17.58 10.21 -13.98
C ARG A 795 -18.13 10.39 -12.57
N VAL A 796 -17.43 11.18 -11.76
CA VAL A 796 -17.83 11.48 -10.38
C VAL A 796 -18.55 12.82 -10.35
N HIS A 797 -19.82 12.81 -10.01
CA HIS A 797 -20.63 14.00 -9.83
C HIS A 797 -20.81 14.32 -8.35
N PHE A 798 -20.63 15.59 -8.02
CA PHE A 798 -20.94 16.12 -6.69
C PHE A 798 -22.43 16.41 -6.62
N THR A 799 -23.12 15.82 -5.65
CA THR A 799 -24.57 16.01 -5.46
C THR A 799 -24.90 16.92 -4.27
N THR A 800 -23.89 17.30 -3.53
CA THR A 800 -23.91 18.27 -2.43
C THR A 800 -22.94 19.40 -2.76
N SER A 801 -23.11 20.56 -2.14
CA SER A 801 -22.28 21.75 -2.34
C SER A 801 -20.81 21.61 -1.90
N TYR A 802 -20.53 20.63 -1.04
CA TYR A 802 -19.20 20.12 -0.72
C TYR A 802 -19.26 18.59 -0.69
N ALA A 803 -18.23 17.92 -1.19
CA ALA A 803 -18.09 16.48 -1.08
C ALA A 803 -16.63 16.10 -0.87
N SER A 804 -16.41 15.14 0.02
CA SER A 804 -15.14 14.44 0.17
C SER A 804 -15.37 12.94 0.10
N GLY A 805 -14.48 12.22 -0.55
CA GLY A 805 -14.64 10.79 -0.78
C GLY A 805 -13.38 10.11 -1.26
N ALA A 806 -13.49 8.83 -1.56
CA ALA A 806 -12.39 8.04 -2.10
C ALA A 806 -12.88 6.93 -3.04
N VAL A 807 -12.05 6.61 -4.02
CA VAL A 807 -12.12 5.38 -4.80
C VAL A 807 -11.07 4.42 -4.26
N ILE A 808 -11.49 3.20 -3.93
CA ILE A 808 -10.68 2.18 -3.28
C ILE A 808 -10.30 1.11 -4.31
N ILE A 809 -9.01 0.82 -4.40
CA ILE A 809 -8.44 -0.16 -5.32
C ILE A 809 -7.70 -1.24 -4.52
N GLY A 810 -7.73 -2.48 -5.00
CA GLY A 810 -7.01 -3.58 -4.40
C GLY A 810 -7.45 -3.85 -2.97
N TYR A 811 -8.75 -3.65 -2.70
CA TYR A 811 -9.32 -3.89 -1.39
C TYR A 811 -9.33 -5.39 -1.12
N THR A 812 -8.51 -5.80 -0.17
CA THR A 812 -8.57 -7.16 0.39
C THR A 812 -9.15 -7.14 1.80
N ARG A 813 -9.00 -6.01 2.50
CA ARG A 813 -9.51 -5.75 3.84
C ARG A 813 -9.57 -4.24 4.10
N ARG A 814 -10.26 -3.83 5.17
CA ARG A 814 -10.42 -2.43 5.58
C ARG A 814 -9.12 -1.63 5.73
N ASP A 815 -8.05 -2.28 6.16
CA ASP A 815 -6.68 -1.75 6.35
C ASP A 815 -5.68 -2.26 5.29
N ARG A 816 -6.18 -2.84 4.19
CA ARG A 816 -5.39 -3.39 3.07
C ARG A 816 -5.99 -2.97 1.74
N ASN A 817 -5.63 -1.77 1.29
CA ASN A 817 -6.12 -1.16 0.06
C ASN A 817 -5.22 0.00 -0.39
N VAL A 818 -5.44 0.47 -1.62
CA VAL A 818 -4.95 1.75 -2.15
C VAL A 818 -6.14 2.69 -2.33
N ARG A 819 -5.97 3.96 -2.00
CA ARG A 819 -7.05 4.96 -1.99
C ARG A 819 -6.72 6.13 -2.89
N PHE A 820 -7.57 6.40 -3.87
CA PHE A 820 -7.63 7.70 -4.53
C PHE A 820 -8.64 8.56 -3.78
N GLY A 821 -8.17 9.48 -2.93
CA GLY A 821 -9.02 10.41 -2.20
C GLY A 821 -9.28 11.68 -3.01
N PHE A 822 -10.45 12.29 -2.85
CA PHE A 822 -10.80 13.57 -3.46
C PHE A 822 -11.68 14.42 -2.55
N ASN A 823 -11.61 15.74 -2.70
CA ASN A 823 -12.56 16.69 -2.11
C ASN A 823 -12.77 17.89 -3.05
N ALA A 824 -14.00 18.41 -3.09
CA ALA A 824 -14.33 19.58 -3.91
C ALA A 824 -15.57 20.31 -3.39
N GLY A 825 -15.73 21.56 -3.82
CA GLY A 825 -16.80 22.46 -3.42
C GLY A 825 -16.39 23.38 -2.29
N ASP A 826 -17.36 24.07 -1.68
CA ASP A 826 -17.10 24.98 -0.56
C ASP A 826 -17.76 24.45 0.70
N PHE A 827 -16.92 24.05 1.65
CA PHE A 827 -17.37 23.61 2.95
C PHE A 827 -18.14 24.73 3.68
N MET A 828 -17.75 26.00 3.52
CA MET A 828 -18.39 27.13 4.20
C MET A 828 -19.79 27.40 3.71
N TYR A 829 -20.01 27.40 2.40
CA TYR A 829 -21.37 27.45 1.87
C TYR A 829 -22.20 26.24 2.33
N ALA A 830 -21.60 25.06 2.38
CA ALA A 830 -22.28 23.82 2.75
C ALA A 830 -22.82 23.81 4.19
N ILE A 831 -22.11 24.49 5.10
CA ILE A 831 -22.53 24.67 6.50
C ILE A 831 -23.36 25.94 6.73
N GLY A 832 -23.66 26.70 5.67
CA GLY A 832 -24.51 27.88 5.74
C GLY A 832 -23.80 29.19 6.09
N GLU A 833 -22.47 29.20 6.05
CA GLU A 833 -21.66 30.34 6.49
C GLU A 833 -21.23 31.28 5.37
N SER A 834 -21.22 30.75 4.15
CA SER A 834 -21.25 31.56 2.94
C SER A 834 -22.66 31.50 2.35
N GLU A 835 -23.12 32.64 1.81
CA GLU A 835 -24.32 32.72 0.97
C GLU A 835 -23.96 32.58 -0.53
N GLU A 836 -22.68 32.68 -0.88
CA GLU A 836 -22.21 32.52 -2.25
C GLU A 836 -22.15 31.03 -2.60
N GLU A 837 -23.00 30.60 -3.54
CA GLU A 837 -23.02 29.22 -4.01
C GLU A 837 -21.67 28.88 -4.68
N PRO A 838 -21.02 27.76 -4.30
CA PRO A 838 -19.70 27.46 -4.80
C PRO A 838 -19.71 27.11 -6.28
N GLU A 839 -18.84 27.81 -6.98
CA GLU A 839 -18.30 27.33 -8.22
C GLU A 839 -17.28 26.23 -7.91
N PHE A 840 -17.58 25.01 -8.35
CA PHE A 840 -16.62 23.91 -8.32
C PHE A 840 -15.56 24.18 -9.40
N ALA A 841 -14.65 25.08 -9.08
CA ALA A 841 -13.54 25.54 -9.92
C ALA A 841 -12.27 24.73 -9.68
N SER A 842 -12.17 23.99 -8.57
CA SER A 842 -11.04 23.12 -8.29
C SER A 842 -11.44 21.89 -7.45
N MET A 843 -10.51 20.94 -7.35
CA MET A 843 -10.62 19.74 -6.54
C MET A 843 -9.27 19.36 -5.95
N GLY A 844 -9.24 19.04 -4.65
CA GLY A 844 -8.12 18.39 -4.01
C GLY A 844 -8.15 16.88 -4.22
N TRP A 845 -7.00 16.24 -4.42
CA TRP A 845 -6.88 14.79 -4.58
C TRP A 845 -5.65 14.22 -3.88
N SER A 846 -5.67 12.91 -3.60
CA SER A 846 -4.53 12.17 -3.04
C SER A 846 -4.55 10.69 -3.44
N LEU A 847 -3.40 10.02 -3.37
CA LEU A 847 -3.21 8.61 -3.70
C LEU A 847 -2.17 7.96 -2.78
N GLY A 848 -2.54 6.87 -2.09
CA GLY A 848 -1.66 6.15 -1.14
C GLY A 848 -2.22 4.78 -0.68
N GLY A 849 -1.39 3.95 -0.03
CA GLY A 849 -1.69 2.55 0.29
C GLY A 849 -1.51 2.14 1.76
N LEU A 850 -1.36 3.09 2.68
CA LEU A 850 -1.36 2.86 4.13
C LEU A 850 -0.12 2.09 4.65
N PHE A 851 0.99 2.07 3.93
CA PHE A 851 2.25 1.55 4.49
C PHE A 851 2.83 2.52 5.52
N GLU A 852 3.39 2.01 6.63
CA GLU A 852 3.96 2.88 7.70
C GLU A 852 5.06 3.81 7.16
N ARG A 853 5.86 3.31 6.22
CA ARG A 853 6.94 4.05 5.55
C ARG A 853 6.52 5.07 4.51
N GLU A 854 5.26 5.08 4.05
CA GLU A 854 4.87 5.94 2.90
C GLU A 854 5.13 7.43 3.13
N GLY A 855 4.99 7.90 4.37
CA GLY A 855 5.28 9.29 4.74
C GLY A 855 6.77 9.65 4.69
N ALA A 856 7.66 8.66 4.85
CA ALA A 856 9.11 8.81 4.84
C ALA A 856 9.73 8.57 3.45
N LEU A 857 8.95 8.12 2.46
CA LEU A 857 9.43 7.85 1.09
C LEU A 857 8.94 8.93 0.11
N PRO A 858 9.82 9.85 -0.32
CA PRO A 858 9.45 10.92 -1.25
C PRO A 858 8.75 10.39 -2.51
N GLY A 859 7.58 10.94 -2.83
CA GLY A 859 6.78 10.54 -4.00
C GLY A 859 6.07 9.18 -3.86
N SER A 860 6.08 8.52 -2.70
CA SER A 860 5.32 7.29 -2.47
C SER A 860 3.85 7.56 -2.16
N ARG A 861 3.55 8.64 -1.44
CA ARG A 861 2.19 9.23 -1.38
C ARG A 861 2.19 10.49 -2.23
N VAL A 862 1.18 10.64 -3.09
CA VAL A 862 1.04 11.81 -3.97
C VAL A 862 -0.32 12.45 -3.79
N GLY A 863 -0.41 13.75 -4.02
CA GLY A 863 -1.64 14.51 -3.95
C GLY A 863 -1.43 15.94 -4.43
N GLY A 864 -2.51 16.69 -4.58
CA GLY A 864 -2.47 18.06 -5.07
C GLY A 864 -3.85 18.63 -5.34
N GLY A 865 -3.88 19.83 -5.93
CA GLY A 865 -5.10 20.45 -6.46
C GLY A 865 -5.15 20.33 -7.98
N VAL A 866 -6.35 20.24 -8.54
CA VAL A 866 -6.61 20.42 -9.97
C VAL A 866 -7.59 21.57 -10.13
N GLU A 867 -7.22 22.58 -10.91
CA GLU A 867 -8.12 23.65 -11.33
C GLU A 867 -8.86 23.25 -12.60
N PHE A 868 -10.13 23.59 -12.70
CA PHE A 868 -10.95 23.37 -13.86
C PHE A 868 -11.02 24.64 -14.70
N ALA A 869 -10.93 24.49 -16.03
CA ALA A 869 -11.02 25.62 -16.96
C ALA A 869 -12.35 26.40 -16.88
N ALA A 870 -13.40 25.77 -16.36
CA ALA A 870 -14.68 26.40 -16.03
C ALA A 870 -15.32 25.63 -14.86
N PRO A 871 -16.22 26.24 -14.08
CA PRO A 871 -16.96 25.56 -13.02
C PRO A 871 -17.72 24.33 -13.54
N ARG A 872 -17.63 23.17 -12.86
CA ARG A 872 -18.30 21.92 -13.28
C ARG A 872 -18.96 21.18 -12.12
N SER A 873 -19.99 20.37 -12.36
CA SER A 873 -20.68 19.56 -11.33
C SER A 873 -20.05 18.17 -11.10
N GLY A 874 -18.85 17.94 -11.63
CA GLY A 874 -18.15 16.66 -11.54
C GLY A 874 -16.89 16.62 -12.39
N PHE A 875 -16.18 15.50 -12.34
CA PHE A 875 -14.96 15.26 -13.07
C PHE A 875 -14.92 13.83 -13.63
N ASP A 876 -14.18 13.65 -14.71
CA ASP A 876 -13.88 12.32 -15.26
C ASP A 876 -12.65 11.75 -14.55
N LEU A 877 -12.74 10.53 -14.04
CA LEU A 877 -11.67 9.81 -13.37
C LEU A 877 -11.29 8.58 -14.19
N GLU A 878 -10.00 8.43 -14.44
CA GLU A 878 -9.40 7.19 -14.95
C GLU A 878 -8.28 6.75 -14.00
N LEU A 879 -8.40 5.55 -13.44
CA LEU A 879 -7.37 4.90 -12.64
C LEU A 879 -6.84 3.72 -13.46
N LEU A 880 -5.61 3.84 -13.94
CA LEU A 880 -4.96 2.82 -14.75
C LEU A 880 -3.97 2.06 -13.87
N VAL A 881 -4.17 0.75 -13.74
CA VAL A 881 -3.33 -0.15 -12.96
C VAL A 881 -2.48 -1.01 -13.89
N ASP A 882 -1.22 -1.20 -13.52
CA ASP A 882 -0.31 -2.18 -14.13
C ASP A 882 0.54 -2.81 -13.03
N GLY A 883 0.25 -4.07 -12.70
CA GLY A 883 0.95 -4.80 -11.64
C GLY A 883 0.88 -4.05 -10.30
N PRO A 884 2.00 -3.62 -9.69
CA PRO A 884 2.02 -2.90 -8.41
C PRO A 884 1.71 -1.40 -8.51
N THR A 885 1.54 -0.87 -9.73
CA THR A 885 1.46 0.57 -9.99
C THR A 885 0.04 1.00 -10.38
N VAL A 886 -0.37 2.18 -9.93
CA VAL A 886 -1.58 2.87 -10.39
C VAL A 886 -1.27 4.31 -10.82
N HIS A 887 -1.75 4.69 -11.99
CA HIS A 887 -1.72 6.04 -12.53
C HIS A 887 -3.11 6.66 -12.43
N ALA A 888 -3.20 7.88 -11.90
CA ALA A 888 -4.45 8.61 -11.77
C ALA A 888 -4.54 9.72 -12.83
N PHE A 889 -5.68 9.78 -13.52
CA PHE A 889 -6.01 10.81 -14.50
C PHE A 889 -7.32 11.49 -14.11
N ILE A 890 -7.34 12.82 -14.16
CA ILE A 890 -8.52 13.65 -13.95
C ILE A 890 -8.78 14.43 -15.23
N ASN A 891 -9.99 14.33 -15.78
CA ASN A 891 -10.38 14.96 -17.04
C ASN A 891 -9.43 14.66 -18.22
N GLY A 892 -8.82 13.47 -18.22
CA GLY A 892 -7.85 13.03 -19.23
C GLY A 892 -6.40 13.43 -18.96
N GLU A 893 -6.14 14.28 -17.96
CA GLU A 893 -4.79 14.70 -17.58
C GLU A 893 -4.24 13.84 -16.45
N ARG A 894 -2.99 13.38 -16.57
CA ARG A 894 -2.34 12.57 -15.53
C ARG A 894 -1.95 13.45 -14.36
N VAL A 895 -2.44 13.13 -13.17
CA VAL A 895 -2.17 13.92 -11.96
C VAL A 895 -1.18 13.26 -11.02
N GLY A 896 -1.09 11.93 -11.00
CA GLY A 896 -0.22 11.22 -10.05
C GLY A 896 0.03 9.76 -10.39
N THR A 897 1.01 9.17 -9.72
CA THR A 897 1.32 7.75 -9.79
C THR A 897 1.67 7.23 -8.41
N TYR A 898 1.11 6.09 -8.05
CA TYR A 898 1.43 5.35 -6.82
C TYR A 898 1.95 3.96 -7.19
N THR A 899 2.90 3.45 -6.43
CA THR A 899 3.40 2.08 -6.56
C THR A 899 3.53 1.48 -5.18
N ALA A 900 3.01 0.27 -5.00
CA ALA A 900 3.12 -0.48 -3.76
C ALA A 900 4.61 -0.59 -3.35
N PRO A 901 5.03 -0.08 -2.17
CA PRO A 901 6.43 -0.07 -1.77
C PRO A 901 7.09 -1.45 -1.72
N ASP A 902 6.32 -2.48 -1.39
CA ASP A 902 6.76 -3.88 -1.36
C ASP A 902 6.81 -4.55 -2.75
N GLY A 903 6.35 -3.86 -3.81
CA GLY A 903 6.27 -4.39 -5.16
C GLY A 903 5.14 -5.41 -5.38
N ALA A 904 4.24 -5.60 -4.41
CA ALA A 904 3.12 -6.51 -4.57
C ALA A 904 2.11 -5.96 -5.61
N ALA A 905 1.67 -6.82 -6.52
CA ALA A 905 0.69 -6.44 -7.53
C ALA A 905 -0.66 -6.06 -6.88
N LEU A 906 -1.29 -5.01 -7.41
CA LEU A 906 -2.58 -4.52 -6.94
C LEU A 906 -3.70 -5.46 -7.43
N GLU A 907 -4.32 -6.17 -6.50
CA GLU A 907 -5.48 -7.03 -6.71
C GLU A 907 -6.46 -6.92 -5.55
N GLY A 908 -7.73 -7.22 -5.79
CA GLY A 908 -8.78 -7.16 -4.77
C GLY A 908 -10.09 -6.58 -5.31
N TYR A 909 -10.99 -6.24 -4.40
CA TYR A 909 -12.24 -5.56 -4.71
C TYR A 909 -12.01 -4.08 -5.04
N LEU A 910 -12.93 -3.50 -5.80
CA LEU A 910 -13.04 -2.06 -6.02
C LEU A 910 -14.13 -1.48 -5.10
N GLY A 911 -13.96 -0.26 -4.60
CA GLY A 911 -14.98 0.37 -3.76
C GLY A 911 -15.01 1.88 -3.82
N PHE A 912 -16.03 2.45 -3.20
CA PHE A 912 -16.34 3.87 -3.25
C PHE A 912 -16.80 4.34 -1.87
N ALA A 913 -16.23 5.44 -1.40
CA ALA A 913 -16.50 6.01 -0.09
C ALA A 913 -16.80 7.51 -0.16
N THR A 914 -17.61 8.00 0.77
CA THR A 914 -17.77 9.42 1.08
C THR A 914 -17.48 9.66 2.55
N GLY A 915 -16.79 10.76 2.87
CA GLY A 915 -16.52 11.20 4.25
C GLY A 915 -17.42 12.36 4.67
N THR A 916 -17.73 13.24 3.72
CA THR A 916 -18.67 14.36 3.85
C THR A 916 -19.43 14.52 2.54
N GLY A 917 -20.72 14.82 2.61
CA GLY A 917 -21.57 15.03 1.44
C GLY A 917 -21.88 13.74 0.69
N ALA A 918 -22.29 13.87 -0.57
CA ALA A 918 -22.69 12.74 -1.40
C ALA A 918 -22.25 12.88 -2.86
N VAL A 919 -21.92 11.74 -3.48
CA VAL A 919 -21.48 11.67 -4.88
C VAL A 919 -22.32 10.68 -5.68
N ARG A 920 -22.36 10.90 -6.99
CA ARG A 920 -22.95 10.00 -7.98
C ARG A 920 -21.88 9.58 -8.97
N LEU A 921 -21.63 8.29 -9.07
CA LEU A 921 -20.73 7.66 -10.03
C LEU A 921 -21.52 7.23 -11.27
N GLN A 922 -21.21 7.85 -12.39
CA GLN A 922 -21.79 7.53 -13.70
C GLN A 922 -20.78 6.77 -14.57
N ASP A 923 -21.30 5.93 -15.46
CA ASP A 923 -20.52 5.17 -16.45
C ASP A 923 -19.30 4.44 -15.88
N ALA A 924 -19.41 3.97 -14.63
CA ALA A 924 -18.34 3.26 -13.95
C ALA A 924 -18.04 1.93 -14.68
N THR A 925 -16.89 1.87 -15.33
CA THR A 925 -16.47 0.74 -16.18
C THR A 925 -15.07 0.28 -15.84
N LEU A 926 -14.86 -1.03 -15.90
CA LEU A 926 -13.56 -1.69 -15.71
C LEU A 926 -13.16 -2.39 -17.00
N GLN A 927 -11.97 -2.10 -17.51
CA GLN A 927 -11.43 -2.72 -18.72
C GLN A 927 -10.08 -3.37 -18.43
N ARG A 928 -9.91 -4.66 -18.77
CA ARG A 928 -8.58 -5.28 -18.77
C ARG A 928 -7.77 -4.80 -19.97
N LEU A 929 -6.51 -4.48 -19.74
CA LEU A 929 -5.56 -3.95 -20.73
C LEU A 929 -4.38 -4.89 -21.01
N ASP A 930 -4.49 -6.16 -20.59
CA ASP A 930 -3.37 -7.11 -20.71
C ASP A 930 -2.98 -7.40 -22.16
N ARG A 931 -3.91 -7.32 -23.12
CA ARG A 931 -3.57 -7.52 -24.54
C ARG A 931 -2.67 -6.40 -25.04
N SER A 932 -3.07 -5.14 -24.84
CA SER A 932 -2.23 -3.99 -25.18
C SER A 932 -0.90 -3.98 -24.42
N ARG A 933 -0.88 -4.54 -23.21
CA ARG A 933 0.32 -4.68 -22.40
C ARG A 933 1.31 -5.71 -22.95
N LEU A 934 0.83 -6.89 -23.36
CA LEU A 934 1.66 -7.99 -23.88
C LEU A 934 2.01 -7.82 -25.35
N ALA A 935 1.10 -7.21 -26.13
CA ALA A 935 1.23 -7.00 -27.55
C ALA A 935 0.99 -5.51 -27.87
N PRO A 936 2.00 -4.64 -27.65
CA PRO A 936 1.89 -3.20 -27.90
C PRO A 936 1.43 -2.91 -29.34
N ARG A 937 0.55 -1.92 -29.50
CA ARG A 937 0.02 -1.50 -30.80
C ARG A 937 1.12 -0.86 -31.68
N PRO A 938 1.01 -0.93 -33.01
CA PRO A 938 1.78 -0.04 -33.88
C PRO A 938 1.34 1.41 -33.62
N LEU A 939 2.30 2.32 -33.45
CA LEU A 939 1.99 3.76 -33.46
C LEU A 939 1.37 4.08 -34.82
N GLY A 940 0.18 4.68 -34.81
CA GLY A 940 -0.49 5.11 -36.04
C GLY A 940 0.42 6.07 -36.80
N SER A 941 0.35 6.04 -38.14
CA SER A 941 1.07 6.95 -39.03
C SER A 941 0.54 8.39 -38.90
N GLY A 942 0.80 9.04 -37.76
CA GLY A 942 0.81 10.49 -37.69
C GLY A 942 2.03 10.98 -38.47
N LYS A 943 1.83 11.90 -39.41
CA LYS A 943 2.96 12.52 -40.12
C LYS A 943 3.91 13.13 -39.07
N PRO A 944 5.21 12.82 -39.08
CA PRO A 944 6.16 13.50 -38.22
C PRO A 944 6.20 14.97 -38.62
N GLY A 945 5.90 15.89 -37.70
CA GLY A 945 6.11 17.33 -37.90
C GLY A 945 4.89 18.26 -37.83
N GLN A 946 3.76 17.87 -37.22
CA GLN A 946 2.81 18.89 -36.73
C GLN A 946 3.04 19.07 -35.23
N GLU A 947 3.75 20.16 -34.90
CA GLU A 947 3.78 20.73 -33.55
C GLU A 947 2.35 20.87 -33.04
N VAL A 948 2.09 20.24 -31.89
CA VAL A 948 0.91 20.52 -31.10
C VAL A 948 1.17 21.88 -30.46
N ASP A 949 0.56 22.90 -31.04
CA ASP A 949 0.51 24.25 -30.48
C ASP A 949 -0.04 24.17 -29.05
N GLN A 950 0.80 24.49 -28.07
CA GLN A 950 0.48 24.53 -26.63
C GLN A 950 -0.18 25.85 -26.24
N SER A 951 -0.97 26.46 -27.13
CA SER A 951 -1.68 27.70 -26.84
C SER A 951 -3.19 27.48 -26.73
N GLY A 952 -3.78 28.11 -25.71
CA GLY A 952 -5.08 27.77 -25.17
C GLY A 952 -6.31 28.23 -25.97
N ALA A 953 -7.46 27.77 -25.46
CA ALA A 953 -8.84 28.19 -25.72
C ALA A 953 -9.41 27.90 -27.12
N THR A 954 -10.40 27.00 -27.18
CA THR A 954 -11.83 27.34 -27.30
C THR A 954 -12.67 26.07 -27.33
N GLY A 955 -13.94 26.20 -26.94
CA GLY A 955 -14.82 25.09 -26.57
C GLY A 955 -15.48 24.34 -27.73
N ALA A 956 -16.13 23.25 -27.31
CA ALA A 956 -17.04 22.35 -28.05
C ALA A 956 -16.37 21.30 -28.97
N ALA A 957 -16.83 20.05 -28.79
CA ALA A 957 -16.56 18.82 -29.56
C ALA A 957 -15.30 18.01 -29.23
N HIS A 958 -15.29 17.36 -28.06
CA HIS A 958 -14.61 16.06 -27.88
C HIS A 958 -15.56 15.07 -27.20
N ARG A 959 -16.43 14.44 -28.00
CA ARG A 959 -17.19 13.24 -27.59
C ARG A 959 -16.95 12.01 -28.47
N ASP A 960 -16.21 12.14 -29.56
CA ASP A 960 -15.80 11.03 -30.42
C ASP A 960 -14.33 11.22 -30.83
N GLY A 961 -13.58 10.13 -30.96
CA GLY A 961 -12.28 10.14 -31.64
C GLY A 961 -11.09 9.89 -30.74
N TRP A 962 -11.08 8.70 -30.15
CA TRP A 962 -9.88 8.06 -29.61
C TRP A 962 -8.83 7.98 -30.75
N LYS A 963 -7.70 8.69 -30.62
CA LYS A 963 -6.58 8.64 -31.56
C LYS A 963 -5.30 8.19 -30.85
N GLY A 964 -4.99 6.91 -31.02
CA GLY A 964 -3.64 6.34 -31.20
C GLY A 964 -2.53 6.65 -30.19
N GLY A 965 -2.39 5.81 -29.16
CA GLY A 965 -1.19 5.66 -28.32
C GLY A 965 -1.42 4.67 -27.17
N PRO A 966 -0.38 4.04 -26.57
CA PRO A 966 -0.55 3.31 -25.32
C PRO A 966 -1.03 4.28 -24.23
N ARG A 967 -2.18 4.01 -23.61
CA ARG A 967 -2.73 4.84 -22.50
C ARG A 967 -1.91 4.75 -21.23
N ILE A 968 -1.20 3.63 -21.04
CA ILE A 968 -0.16 3.52 -20.01
C ILE A 968 0.99 4.43 -20.48
N PRO A 969 1.40 5.45 -19.69
CA PRO A 969 2.58 6.22 -20.02
C PRO A 969 3.71 5.22 -20.27
N PRO A 970 4.37 5.23 -21.44
CA PRO A 970 5.34 4.21 -21.75
C PRO A 970 6.41 4.22 -20.66
N GLY A 971 6.48 3.13 -19.92
CA GLY A 971 7.63 2.78 -19.11
C GLY A 971 8.81 2.48 -20.00
N LEU A 972 9.99 2.28 -19.41
CA LEU A 972 11.12 1.81 -20.19
C LEU A 972 10.95 0.31 -20.43
N VAL A 973 10.58 -0.08 -21.64
CA VAL A 973 10.59 -1.49 -22.05
C VAL A 973 11.92 -1.80 -22.68
N LEU A 974 12.77 -2.61 -22.02
CA LEU A 974 14.11 -2.88 -22.56
C LEU A 974 14.02 -3.43 -23.99
N GLY A 975 13.10 -4.35 -24.29
CA GLY A 975 12.93 -4.91 -25.63
C GLY A 975 12.43 -3.96 -26.73
N ALA A 976 12.10 -2.70 -26.43
CA ALA A 976 11.54 -1.73 -27.39
C ALA A 976 12.31 -0.39 -27.39
N PRO A 977 12.16 0.45 -28.43
CA PRO A 977 12.64 1.82 -28.41
C PRO A 977 12.00 2.64 -27.27
N ALA A 978 12.79 3.50 -26.63
CA ALA A 978 12.29 4.44 -25.62
C ALA A 978 11.31 5.43 -26.28
N ALA A 979 10.15 5.63 -25.64
CA ALA A 979 9.09 6.46 -26.18
C ALA A 979 9.05 7.90 -25.60
N VAL A 980 9.85 8.17 -24.57
CA VAL A 980 10.02 9.50 -23.95
C VAL A 980 11.49 9.71 -23.57
N PRO A 981 11.92 10.96 -23.31
CA PRO A 981 13.23 11.21 -22.76
C PRO A 981 13.48 10.50 -21.42
N PHE A 982 14.73 10.10 -21.15
CA PHE A 982 15.05 9.23 -20.04
C PHE A 982 14.71 9.85 -18.68
N GLU A 983 14.92 11.17 -18.49
CA GLU A 983 14.57 11.87 -17.25
C GLU A 983 13.09 11.72 -16.89
N GLN A 984 12.22 11.52 -17.90
CA GLN A 984 10.79 11.37 -17.70
C GLN A 984 10.38 9.98 -17.21
N PHE A 985 11.28 8.99 -17.17
CA PHE A 985 11.01 7.66 -16.60
C PHE A 985 10.97 7.65 -15.08
N ARG A 986 11.34 8.74 -14.38
CA ARG A 986 11.17 8.82 -12.93
C ARG A 986 9.70 8.60 -12.54
N GLY A 987 9.46 7.66 -11.64
CA GLY A 987 8.13 7.22 -11.21
C GLY A 987 7.39 6.35 -12.23
N ARG A 988 8.08 5.81 -13.25
CA ARG A 988 7.50 4.90 -14.26
C ARG A 988 8.08 3.48 -14.14
N PRO A 989 7.32 2.43 -14.51
CA PRO A 989 7.81 1.07 -14.54
C PRO A 989 8.92 0.87 -15.58
N VAL A 990 9.82 -0.07 -15.29
CA VAL A 990 10.89 -0.52 -16.19
C VAL A 990 10.72 -2.02 -16.43
N ASP A 991 10.36 -2.37 -17.66
CA ASP A 991 10.09 -3.74 -18.07
C ASP A 991 11.30 -4.43 -18.67
N GLY A 992 11.35 -5.75 -18.45
CA GLY A 992 12.46 -6.60 -18.91
C GLY A 992 13.62 -6.66 -17.92
N VAL A 993 13.50 -6.00 -16.76
CA VAL A 993 14.42 -6.15 -15.64
C VAL A 993 13.76 -7.01 -14.55
N PRO A 994 14.42 -8.06 -14.04
CA PRO A 994 13.87 -8.82 -12.90
C PRO A 994 13.69 -7.93 -11.68
N THR A 995 12.54 -7.98 -11.02
CA THR A 995 12.35 -7.28 -9.74
C THR A 995 13.13 -7.98 -8.63
N ALA A 996 13.52 -7.23 -7.61
CA ALA A 996 14.18 -7.73 -6.41
C ALA A 996 13.67 -6.95 -5.21
N THR A 997 13.51 -7.58 -4.06
CA THR A 997 12.99 -6.92 -2.85
C THR A 997 13.88 -5.73 -2.46
N ASN A 998 15.21 -5.85 -2.52
CA ASN A 998 16.13 -4.74 -2.27
C ASN A 998 16.14 -3.64 -3.36
N GLY A 999 15.35 -3.78 -4.42
CA GLY A 999 15.51 -2.99 -5.64
C GLY A 999 16.74 -3.43 -6.46
N ARG A 1000 16.93 -2.76 -7.61
CA ARG A 1000 18.04 -3.00 -8.54
C ARG A 1000 18.59 -1.72 -9.11
N LEU A 1001 19.87 -1.75 -9.47
CA LEU A 1001 20.50 -0.69 -10.24
C LEU A 1001 20.49 -1.06 -11.72
N LEU A 1002 19.97 -0.18 -12.57
CA LEU A 1002 20.02 -0.33 -14.01
C LEU A 1002 21.02 0.66 -14.59
N LEU A 1003 22.10 0.14 -15.18
CA LEU A 1003 23.00 0.89 -16.04
C LEU A 1003 22.65 0.63 -17.50
N TRP A 1004 22.00 1.59 -18.14
CA TRP A 1004 21.65 1.53 -19.55
C TRP A 1004 22.77 2.12 -20.41
N ILE A 1005 23.23 1.39 -21.42
CA ILE A 1005 24.34 1.78 -22.28
C ILE A 1005 23.86 1.90 -23.73
N PRO A 1006 23.97 3.08 -24.37
CA PRO A 1006 23.47 3.29 -25.72
C PRO A 1006 24.33 2.59 -26.78
N ALA A 1007 23.72 2.37 -27.94
CA ALA A 1007 24.44 2.11 -29.18
C ALA A 1007 25.37 3.30 -29.54
N PRO A 1008 26.53 3.06 -30.16
CA PRO A 1008 27.47 4.11 -30.56
C PRO A 1008 26.94 5.02 -31.68
N ALA A 1009 27.54 6.21 -31.84
CA ALA A 1009 27.16 7.19 -32.86
C ALA A 1009 27.56 6.74 -34.28
N PRO A 1010 26.73 7.02 -35.31
CA PRO A 1010 27.06 6.72 -36.70
C PRO A 1010 28.28 7.49 -37.26
N GLU A 1011 28.72 8.55 -36.61
CA GLU A 1011 29.79 9.46 -37.09
C GLU A 1011 31.21 9.07 -36.61
N ALA A 1012 31.45 7.77 -36.39
CA ALA A 1012 32.81 7.26 -36.43
C ALA A 1012 33.18 7.03 -37.89
N GLU A 1013 33.78 8.04 -38.53
CA GLU A 1013 34.42 7.86 -39.83
C GLU A 1013 35.32 6.62 -39.81
N ALA A 1014 35.07 5.69 -40.73
CA ALA A 1014 35.93 4.56 -41.11
C ALA A 1014 36.12 3.37 -40.14
N GLY A 1015 35.13 3.01 -39.31
CA GLY A 1015 35.11 1.68 -38.71
C GLY A 1015 33.77 1.31 -38.11
N GLU A 1016 33.18 0.20 -38.56
CA GLU A 1016 32.18 -0.53 -37.76
C GLU A 1016 32.80 -0.74 -36.36
N LEU A 1017 32.28 -0.03 -35.36
CA LEU A 1017 32.69 -0.30 -33.98
C LEU A 1017 32.29 -1.74 -33.67
N SER A 1018 33.27 -2.62 -33.57
CA SER A 1018 33.04 -4.04 -33.32
C SER A 1018 32.31 -4.22 -31.99
N VAL A 1019 31.48 -5.27 -31.87
CA VAL A 1019 30.85 -5.70 -30.61
C VAL A 1019 31.85 -5.69 -29.44
N SER A 1020 33.13 -5.96 -29.70
CA SER A 1020 34.22 -5.86 -28.72
C SER A 1020 34.36 -4.49 -28.06
N GLN A 1021 34.31 -3.39 -28.83
CA GLN A 1021 34.48 -2.03 -28.29
C GLN A 1021 33.30 -1.60 -27.42
N LEU A 1022 32.09 -2.05 -27.76
CA LEU A 1022 30.91 -1.84 -26.93
C LEU A 1022 31.00 -2.63 -25.62
N LEU A 1023 31.46 -3.88 -25.66
CA LEU A 1023 31.74 -4.69 -24.47
C LEU A 1023 32.84 -4.04 -23.60
N ASP A 1024 33.89 -3.46 -24.18
CA ASP A 1024 34.94 -2.77 -23.43
C ASP A 1024 34.44 -1.48 -22.76
N LYS A 1025 33.61 -0.70 -23.47
CA LYS A 1025 32.92 0.47 -22.89
C LYS A 1025 32.00 0.05 -21.73
N ALA A 1026 31.28 -1.05 -21.91
CA ALA A 1026 30.40 -1.63 -20.90
C ALA A 1026 31.19 -2.04 -19.65
N ARG A 1027 32.30 -2.79 -19.81
CA ARG A 1027 33.22 -3.12 -18.72
C ARG A 1027 33.72 -1.87 -18.00
N GLY A 1028 34.26 -0.90 -18.72
CA GLY A 1028 34.84 0.30 -18.11
C GLY A 1028 33.82 1.13 -17.33
N LYS A 1029 32.55 1.15 -17.73
CA LYS A 1029 31.48 1.82 -16.98
C LYS A 1029 30.98 0.96 -15.81
N ALA A 1030 30.80 -0.34 -16.01
CA ALA A 1030 30.42 -1.28 -14.97
C ALA A 1030 31.45 -1.31 -13.83
N ARG A 1031 32.75 -1.33 -14.14
CA ARG A 1031 33.85 -1.28 -13.16
C ARG A 1031 33.86 0.02 -12.36
N ARG A 1032 33.70 1.18 -13.02
CA ARG A 1032 33.63 2.48 -12.32
C ARG A 1032 32.42 2.57 -11.41
N LEU A 1033 31.25 2.12 -11.89
CA LEU A 1033 30.07 2.06 -11.05
C LEU A 1033 30.29 1.07 -9.90
N GLY A 1034 30.77 -0.14 -10.19
CA GLY A 1034 31.09 -1.16 -9.18
C GLY A 1034 32.04 -0.66 -8.09
N GLN A 1035 33.05 0.14 -8.43
CA GLN A 1035 33.91 0.79 -7.44
C GLN A 1035 33.17 1.82 -6.59
N ALA A 1036 32.30 2.65 -7.18
CA ALA A 1036 31.47 3.58 -6.42
C ALA A 1036 30.50 2.83 -5.49
N LEU A 1037 29.89 1.76 -5.99
CA LEU A 1037 28.97 0.90 -5.24
C LEU A 1037 29.67 0.13 -4.12
N TYR A 1038 30.90 -0.31 -4.33
CA TYR A 1038 31.72 -0.92 -3.29
C TYR A 1038 32.05 0.08 -2.18
N ARG A 1039 32.44 1.31 -2.54
CA ARG A 1039 32.73 2.38 -1.57
C ARG A 1039 31.50 2.84 -0.77
N ALA A 1040 30.33 2.82 -1.40
CA ALA A 1040 29.06 3.18 -0.77
C ALA A 1040 28.30 1.95 -0.23
N ASP A 1041 28.96 0.79 -0.17
CA ASP A 1041 28.42 -0.48 0.34
C ASP A 1041 27.01 -0.82 -0.20
N VAL A 1042 26.85 -0.73 -1.51
CA VAL A 1042 25.55 -0.92 -2.16
C VAL A 1042 25.36 -2.38 -2.53
N ILE A 1043 24.36 -3.02 -1.92
CA ILE A 1043 24.09 -4.47 -2.09
C ILE A 1043 23.06 -4.80 -3.18
N GLN A 1044 22.41 -3.78 -3.74
CA GLN A 1044 21.47 -3.98 -4.85
C GLN A 1044 22.18 -4.57 -6.08
N GLY A 1045 21.53 -5.55 -6.70
CA GLY A 1045 22.03 -6.20 -7.91
C GLY A 1045 22.15 -5.20 -9.06
N LEU A 1046 23.17 -5.39 -9.91
CA LEU A 1046 23.44 -4.53 -11.05
C LEU A 1046 22.91 -5.16 -12.34
N CYS A 1047 22.08 -4.43 -13.06
CA CYS A 1047 21.62 -4.77 -14.40
C CYS A 1047 22.34 -3.87 -15.40
N LEU A 1048 23.07 -4.46 -16.34
CA LEU A 1048 23.58 -3.78 -17.52
C LEU A 1048 22.64 -4.03 -18.69
N ALA A 1049 22.00 -2.99 -19.21
CA ALA A 1049 21.26 -3.09 -20.45
C ALA A 1049 22.17 -2.68 -21.62
N LEU A 1050 22.38 -3.61 -22.56
CA LEU A 1050 23.18 -3.44 -23.77
C LEU A 1050 22.34 -3.54 -25.05
N PRO A 1051 22.78 -2.91 -26.14
CA PRO A 1051 22.19 -3.05 -27.47
C PRO A 1051 21.97 -4.53 -27.87
N GLY A 1052 20.82 -4.80 -28.52
CA GLY A 1052 20.38 -6.15 -28.87
C GLY A 1052 21.29 -6.91 -29.85
N ASP A 1053 22.08 -6.20 -30.63
CA ASP A 1053 23.14 -6.70 -31.54
C ASP A 1053 24.30 -7.37 -30.79
N VAL A 1054 24.47 -7.09 -29.49
CA VAL A 1054 25.35 -7.89 -28.62
C VAL A 1054 24.71 -9.26 -28.41
N GLY A 1055 25.20 -10.28 -29.12
CA GLY A 1055 24.66 -11.64 -29.07
C GLY A 1055 24.52 -12.22 -27.65
N GLN A 1056 23.55 -13.12 -27.46
CA GLN A 1056 23.22 -13.70 -26.15
C GLN A 1056 24.42 -14.33 -25.43
N VAL A 1057 25.28 -15.04 -26.16
CA VAL A 1057 26.50 -15.67 -25.61
C VAL A 1057 27.45 -14.61 -25.06
N ALA A 1058 27.72 -13.54 -25.82
CA ALA A 1058 28.60 -12.46 -25.39
C ALA A 1058 28.07 -11.72 -24.15
N ARG A 1059 26.75 -11.51 -24.06
CA ARG A 1059 26.12 -10.96 -22.85
C ARG A 1059 26.28 -11.89 -21.65
N ALA A 1060 26.05 -13.19 -21.82
CA ALA A 1060 26.19 -14.17 -20.76
C ALA A 1060 27.64 -14.30 -20.27
N ASP A 1061 28.62 -14.23 -21.17
CA ASP A 1061 30.04 -14.22 -20.82
C ASP A 1061 30.44 -12.95 -20.07
N LEU A 1062 30.00 -11.77 -20.53
CA LEU A 1062 30.22 -10.51 -19.82
C LEU A 1062 29.55 -10.50 -18.43
N ALA A 1063 28.33 -11.03 -18.31
CA ALA A 1063 27.63 -11.14 -17.04
C ALA A 1063 28.43 -12.00 -16.05
N ARG A 1064 28.96 -13.15 -16.51
CA ARG A 1064 29.80 -14.05 -15.70
C ARG A 1064 31.12 -13.39 -15.29
N GLU A 1065 31.78 -12.72 -16.24
CA GLU A 1065 33.02 -11.97 -16.02
C GLU A 1065 32.81 -10.89 -14.94
N LEU A 1066 31.84 -9.99 -15.15
CA LEU A 1066 31.58 -8.88 -14.23
C LEU A 1066 31.04 -9.34 -12.88
N SER A 1067 30.23 -10.40 -12.84
CA SER A 1067 29.72 -10.91 -11.56
C SER A 1067 30.84 -11.47 -10.69
N ALA A 1068 31.80 -12.16 -11.31
CA ALA A 1068 32.98 -12.67 -10.61
C ALA A 1068 33.92 -11.54 -10.19
N GLU A 1069 34.18 -10.56 -11.06
CA GLU A 1069 35.10 -9.45 -10.77
C GLU A 1069 34.56 -8.48 -9.72
N LEU A 1070 33.27 -8.16 -9.77
CA LEU A 1070 32.63 -7.20 -8.85
C LEU A 1070 32.06 -7.87 -7.59
N GLU A 1071 32.22 -9.19 -7.47
CA GLU A 1071 31.69 -10.02 -6.38
C GLU A 1071 30.21 -9.76 -6.08
N ARG A 1072 29.42 -9.56 -7.14
CA ARG A 1072 27.98 -9.26 -7.05
C ARG A 1072 27.21 -9.82 -8.23
N GLU A 1073 25.90 -9.99 -8.07
CA GLU A 1073 25.04 -10.37 -9.19
C GLU A 1073 25.02 -9.25 -10.24
N VAL A 1074 25.55 -9.55 -11.44
CA VAL A 1074 25.45 -8.69 -12.62
C VAL A 1074 24.65 -9.40 -13.69
N LEU A 1075 23.48 -8.82 -14.04
CA LEU A 1075 22.66 -9.29 -15.15
C LEU A 1075 22.94 -8.43 -16.38
N VAL A 1076 23.25 -9.06 -17.51
CA VAL A 1076 23.43 -8.35 -18.78
C VAL A 1076 22.23 -8.62 -19.68
N LEU A 1077 21.39 -7.59 -19.83
CA LEU A 1077 20.11 -7.61 -20.52
C LEU A 1077 20.23 -6.99 -21.91
N ALA A 1078 19.37 -7.43 -22.83
CA ALA A 1078 19.25 -6.83 -24.15
C ALA A 1078 18.31 -5.62 -24.10
N HIS A 1079 18.61 -4.56 -24.86
CA HIS A 1079 17.62 -3.55 -25.20
C HIS A 1079 17.47 -3.33 -26.71
N GLY A 1080 16.23 -3.08 -27.15
CA GLY A 1080 15.83 -2.81 -28.53
C GLY A 1080 15.97 -1.35 -28.97
N ALA A 1081 16.38 -0.45 -28.06
CA ALA A 1081 16.50 0.97 -28.37
C ALA A 1081 17.64 1.28 -29.36
N SER A 1082 17.26 1.58 -30.60
CA SER A 1082 18.02 2.43 -31.53
C SER A 1082 17.82 3.90 -31.12
N PRO A 1083 18.86 4.76 -31.14
CA PRO A 1083 18.80 6.14 -30.65
C PRO A 1083 17.89 7.09 -31.45
N ARG A 1084 17.15 6.60 -32.46
CA ARG A 1084 16.20 7.42 -33.20
C ARG A 1084 14.84 7.41 -32.50
N ILE A 1085 14.60 8.37 -31.61
CA ILE A 1085 13.22 8.76 -31.27
C ILE A 1085 12.64 9.41 -32.54
N PRO A 1086 11.61 8.84 -33.17
CA PRO A 1086 11.06 9.41 -34.40
C PRO A 1086 10.44 10.78 -34.12
N GLY A 1087 10.96 11.85 -34.75
CA GLY A 1087 10.34 13.18 -34.74
C GLY A 1087 11.00 14.27 -33.87
N LEU A 1088 12.10 13.99 -33.16
CA LEU A 1088 12.87 15.02 -32.45
C LEU A 1088 13.91 15.68 -33.38
N LEU A 1089 13.93 17.02 -33.39
CA LEU A 1089 14.93 17.83 -34.11
C LEU A 1089 16.34 17.57 -33.55
N LEU A 1090 17.34 17.69 -34.41
CA LEU A 1090 18.77 17.40 -34.18
C LEU A 1090 19.43 18.23 -33.05
N ASP A 1091 18.72 19.14 -32.39
CA ASP A 1091 19.26 19.99 -31.32
C ASP A 1091 18.78 19.58 -29.91
N ASP A 1092 17.80 18.65 -29.79
CA ASP A 1092 17.30 18.09 -28.51
C ASP A 1092 17.95 16.71 -28.19
N VAL A 1093 19.25 16.60 -28.42
CA VAL A 1093 20.09 15.38 -28.41
C VAL A 1093 20.38 14.83 -27.00
N GLY A 1094 19.63 15.23 -25.97
CA GLY A 1094 19.96 15.02 -24.56
C GLY A 1094 20.25 13.56 -24.15
N ASP A 1095 19.53 12.60 -24.75
CA ASP A 1095 19.64 11.18 -24.42
C ASP A 1095 20.57 10.38 -25.35
N GLN A 1096 20.86 10.91 -26.53
CA GLN A 1096 21.60 10.18 -27.55
C GLN A 1096 23.05 10.02 -27.08
N TYR A 1097 23.55 8.77 -27.10
CA TYR A 1097 24.92 8.39 -26.74
C TYR A 1097 25.32 8.55 -25.26
N ARG A 1098 24.39 8.95 -24.39
CA ARG A 1098 24.61 9.01 -22.94
C ARG A 1098 24.22 7.69 -22.26
N SER A 1099 25.02 7.27 -21.28
CA SER A 1099 24.61 6.18 -20.40
C SER A 1099 23.71 6.72 -19.31
N TRP A 1100 22.82 5.88 -18.80
CA TRP A 1100 21.85 6.25 -17.78
C TRP A 1100 21.95 5.31 -16.60
N LEU A 1101 21.89 5.87 -15.39
CA LEU A 1101 21.83 5.12 -14.14
C LEU A 1101 20.44 5.31 -13.54
N MET A 1102 19.81 4.20 -13.17
CA MET A 1102 18.53 4.19 -12.49
C MET A 1102 18.59 3.33 -11.23
N PHE A 1103 17.89 3.77 -10.19
CA PHE A 1103 17.48 2.89 -9.10
C PHE A 1103 16.03 2.46 -9.34
N LEU A 1104 15.83 1.15 -9.47
CA LEU A 1104 14.53 0.51 -9.60
C LEU A 1104 14.15 -0.05 -8.23
N ASP A 1105 12.97 0.28 -7.72
CA ASP A 1105 12.48 -0.26 -6.46
C ASP A 1105 12.02 -1.73 -6.57
N ALA A 1106 11.45 -2.27 -5.50
CA ALA A 1106 10.93 -3.64 -5.48
C ALA A 1106 9.82 -3.92 -6.50
N GLY A 1107 9.09 -2.88 -6.93
CA GLY A 1107 8.07 -2.96 -7.97
C GLY A 1107 8.62 -2.81 -9.39
N GLY A 1108 9.93 -2.60 -9.57
CA GLY A 1108 10.53 -2.32 -10.87
C GLY A 1108 10.26 -0.89 -11.36
N VAL A 1109 9.93 0.04 -10.45
CA VAL A 1109 9.69 1.45 -10.80
C VAL A 1109 10.96 2.25 -10.59
N ALA A 1110 11.32 3.05 -11.60
CA ALA A 1110 12.50 3.91 -11.53
C ALA A 1110 12.26 5.08 -10.56
N ARG A 1111 12.84 5.04 -9.37
CA ARG A 1111 12.74 6.14 -8.37
C ARG A 1111 13.78 7.22 -8.59
N VAL A 1112 14.94 6.80 -9.10
CA VAL A 1112 15.99 7.72 -9.52
C VAL A 1112 16.31 7.42 -10.97
N VAL A 1113 16.38 8.48 -11.79
CA VAL A 1113 16.84 8.42 -13.18
C VAL A 1113 17.75 9.60 -13.42
N ARG A 1114 18.97 9.33 -13.90
CA ARG A 1114 19.98 10.36 -14.18
C ARG A 1114 21.01 9.91 -15.21
N PRO A 1115 21.63 10.83 -15.96
CA PRO A 1115 22.76 10.50 -16.81
C PRO A 1115 23.95 10.00 -15.98
N PHE A 1116 24.69 9.01 -16.49
CA PHE A 1116 25.86 8.44 -15.84
C PHE A 1116 27.18 8.96 -16.43
N TYR A 1117 27.85 9.84 -15.68
CA TYR A 1117 29.13 10.47 -16.03
C TYR A 1117 30.32 9.99 -15.18
N GLY A 1118 30.11 9.46 -13.98
CA GLY A 1118 31.20 9.05 -13.09
C GLY A 1118 30.78 8.81 -11.64
N MET A 1119 31.75 8.73 -10.71
CA MET A 1119 31.54 8.26 -9.33
C MET A 1119 30.81 9.26 -8.40
N SER A 1120 30.82 10.56 -8.71
CA SER A 1120 30.25 11.62 -7.85
C SER A 1120 28.72 11.74 -7.92
N GLN A 1121 28.00 10.68 -8.32
CA GLN A 1121 26.58 10.75 -8.71
C GLN A 1121 25.62 10.01 -7.77
N LEU A 1122 26.13 9.42 -6.68
CA LEU A 1122 25.33 8.92 -5.56
C LEU A 1122 25.11 10.08 -4.56
N ASP A 1123 24.14 10.95 -4.85
CA ASP A 1123 23.79 12.06 -3.95
C ASP A 1123 22.86 11.61 -2.82
N GLU A 1124 22.49 12.52 -1.92
CA GLU A 1124 21.59 12.24 -0.78
C GLU A 1124 20.25 11.59 -1.20
N SER A 1125 19.71 11.97 -2.37
CA SER A 1125 18.49 11.36 -2.89
C SER A 1125 18.71 9.90 -3.29
N PHE A 1126 19.86 9.58 -3.88
CA PHE A 1126 20.22 8.21 -4.25
C PHE A 1126 20.51 7.37 -3.00
N ASP A 1127 21.29 7.90 -2.07
CA ASP A 1127 21.66 7.28 -0.79
C ASP A 1127 20.42 6.92 0.05
N HIS A 1128 19.45 7.82 0.15
CA HIS A 1128 18.18 7.54 0.82
C HIS A 1128 17.49 6.27 0.30
N TRP A 1129 17.30 6.14 -1.03
CA TRP A 1129 16.67 4.94 -1.60
C TRP A 1129 17.51 3.68 -1.43
N LEU A 1130 18.83 3.81 -1.56
CA LEU A 1130 19.76 2.70 -1.35
C LEU A 1130 19.69 2.18 0.08
N ARG A 1131 19.74 3.06 1.09
CA ARG A 1131 19.68 2.71 2.53
C ARG A 1131 18.32 2.10 2.91
N VAL A 1132 17.22 2.71 2.48
CA VAL A 1132 15.86 2.23 2.78
C VAL A 1132 15.58 0.83 2.24
N PHE A 1133 16.02 0.54 1.01
CA PHE A 1133 15.79 -0.74 0.38
C PHE A 1133 16.95 -1.72 0.58
N ARG A 1134 18.07 -1.27 1.17
CA ARG A 1134 19.28 -2.06 1.38
C ARG A 1134 18.92 -3.45 1.88
N ASP A 1135 18.20 -3.52 2.98
CA ASP A 1135 17.99 -4.78 3.68
C ASP A 1135 16.61 -5.41 3.51
N HIS A 1136 15.84 -5.00 2.50
CA HIS A 1136 14.57 -5.65 2.19
C HIS A 1136 14.74 -7.12 1.74
N GLY A 1137 14.75 -8.04 2.70
CA GLY A 1137 15.07 -9.45 2.46
C GLY A 1137 16.50 -9.84 2.88
N ARG A 1138 17.21 -8.95 3.58
CA ARG A 1138 18.40 -9.25 4.41
C ARG A 1138 19.46 -10.11 3.74
N PRO A 1139 20.10 -9.65 2.65
CA PRO A 1139 21.15 -10.42 2.01
C PRO A 1139 22.37 -10.57 2.94
N ARG A 1140 23.18 -11.60 2.69
CA ARG A 1140 24.39 -11.85 3.48
C ARG A 1140 25.44 -10.78 3.16
N ARG A 1141 25.95 -10.15 4.22
CA ARG A 1141 27.08 -9.20 4.17
C ARG A 1141 28.11 -9.66 5.20
N GLU A 1142 29.38 -9.64 4.81
CA GLU A 1142 30.48 -9.78 5.76
C GLU A 1142 30.69 -8.42 6.42
N LEU A 1143 30.50 -8.38 7.73
CA LEU A 1143 30.64 -7.17 8.54
C LEU A 1143 31.82 -7.35 9.49
N PRO A 1144 32.45 -6.25 9.95
CA PRO A 1144 33.48 -6.33 10.97
C PRO A 1144 32.95 -7.05 12.21
N ALA A 1145 33.86 -7.71 12.93
CA ALA A 1145 33.54 -8.19 14.27
C ALA A 1145 33.25 -6.97 15.15
N LEU A 1146 32.25 -7.08 16.02
CA LEU A 1146 31.95 -6.00 16.95
C LEU A 1146 33.17 -5.70 17.83
N PRO A 1147 33.49 -4.41 18.07
CA PRO A 1147 34.54 -4.05 19.00
C PRO A 1147 34.27 -4.70 20.37
N SER A 1148 35.32 -5.16 21.03
CA SER A 1148 35.20 -5.77 22.34
C SER A 1148 34.84 -4.71 23.37
N HIS A 1149 33.73 -4.93 24.07
CA HIS A 1149 33.26 -4.12 25.19
C HIS A 1149 34.39 -3.80 26.18
N GLY A 1150 34.63 -2.52 26.48
CA GLY A 1150 35.65 -2.07 27.43
C GLY A 1150 37.12 -2.04 26.97
N ALA A 1151 37.43 -2.10 25.66
CA ALA A 1151 38.78 -1.79 25.17
C ALA A 1151 38.93 -0.26 24.96
N PRO A 1152 39.79 0.44 25.71
CA PRO A 1152 40.04 1.86 25.44
C PRO A 1152 40.62 1.99 24.04
N GLY A 1153 40.10 2.97 23.27
CA GLY A 1153 40.64 3.34 21.97
C GLY A 1153 42.15 3.45 22.07
N ALA A 1154 42.86 2.71 21.22
CA ALA A 1154 44.31 2.76 21.17
C ALA A 1154 44.72 4.22 21.00
N GLU A 1155 45.40 4.78 22.01
CA GLU A 1155 46.11 6.04 21.91
C GLU A 1155 46.95 5.96 20.64
N LEU A 1156 46.65 6.85 19.68
CA LEU A 1156 47.52 7.10 18.56
C LEU A 1156 48.85 7.56 19.16
N ASP A 1157 49.82 6.67 19.09
CA ASP A 1157 51.23 6.90 19.37
C ASP A 1157 51.64 8.15 18.58
N ASP A 1158 51.68 9.30 19.24
CA ASP A 1158 52.27 10.53 18.75
C ASP A 1158 53.76 10.25 18.54
N GLY A 1159 54.06 9.73 17.35
CA GLY A 1159 55.40 9.46 16.88
C GLY A 1159 56.24 10.73 16.99
N GLY A 1160 57.05 10.79 18.04
CA GLY A 1160 58.13 11.74 18.18
C GLY A 1160 59.07 11.63 16.99
N GLY A 1161 59.11 12.72 16.21
CA GLY A 1161 60.19 12.98 15.27
C GLY A 1161 61.29 13.79 15.96
N ASP A 1162 62.38 13.13 16.30
CA ASP A 1162 63.71 13.74 16.26
C ASP A 1162 64.22 13.67 14.81
N GLU A 1163 64.70 14.82 14.32
CA GLU A 1163 65.33 15.17 13.03
C GLU A 1163 64.46 15.35 11.76
#